data_AF-A0A520CZP6-F1
#
_entry.id   AF-A0A520CZP6-F1
#
_cell.length_a   1.000
_cell.length_b   1.000
_cell.length_c   1.000
_cell.angle_alpha   90.00
_cell.angle_beta   90.00
_cell.angle_gamma   90.00
#
_symmetry.space_group_name_H-M   'P 1'
#
loop_
_entity.id
_entity.type
_entity.pdbx_description
1 polymer ?
#
loop_
_entity_poly.entity_id
_entity_poly.type
_entity_poly.pdbx_seq_one_letter_code
_entity_poly.pdbx_strand_id
1 'polypeptide(L)'
;MTKRLTFFALLATVTVVSAQQTPLTIRKNIETTKRSIRLDVPMTNSIKKAFTAGSRDFSGKPGPNYWQLEADYNINASLDPATETISGTEKISMHNYSKDDLRNIVLRLDHNIFRPEAQRGSSVPAEATDGMVLTSVKVAGQPIDLTAVAAFGGRGGNNTPPTKMTISGLTQTIANINLVEPVKAGATVEIEIAWHTKLPGGTIGRGHRMTQRFDNKLFQPTQWYPRLAKYDDLRGWETSPYLGPSEFYNNFGKFDVYLTVPGGWIVSGTGVLQNPKEVLTETARQRLSTVLNSDDEVIIVGEPEKGPGKATAAGEKLTWHFLADKVNDFAWATADNFIWKATRATIPGKGPIPIHMVYAPERARSFEQAGKISRHALEYYSKLWTPYPFPQFTMQDGPSAGMEYPMVINSNQGAADHETAHQWWPMVVGNNETRYGWMDEGFNQYMNILSAADSRSKAYSLDGLGQSYGRMSGSESEAPMMWSANDAGSGYSFQTYGKTPLMLSMLGGIVGDEAVINAMKKYTATWSFKHPSPWDYMFFMNNELGQDLEWFWYYWLFTTETVEGSIQDVKTVKGKTTVTVHEAGQMPSPVVLKVEFETTGPALKKVSNAKMIDATTAEVTWPASVWFNGNRTFSAVMDFGERKIKKITFDPHGRFPDANVADNVWPKEAAVK
;
A
#
# COMPACT_ATOMS: atom_id res chain seq x y z
N MET A 1 51.81 3.83 83.47
CA MET A 1 50.45 3.70 82.93
C MET A 1 50.39 4.56 81.67
N THR A 2 50.82 4.18 80.46
CA THR A 2 50.67 2.98 79.62
C THR A 2 49.23 2.63 79.20
N LYS A 3 48.89 3.10 77.99
CA LYS A 3 48.26 2.38 76.84
C LYS A 3 46.75 2.08 76.95
N ARG A 4 45.93 2.15 75.89
CA ARG A 4 46.15 2.10 74.43
C ARG A 4 44.88 2.61 73.71
N LEU A 5 45.04 3.36 72.62
CA LEU A 5 44.01 3.55 71.57
C LEU A 5 43.89 2.26 70.76
N THR A 6 42.66 1.88 70.38
CA THR A 6 42.39 0.78 69.43
C THR A 6 41.64 1.34 68.23
N PHE A 7 42.26 1.21 67.06
CA PHE A 7 41.74 1.55 65.73
C PHE A 7 40.86 0.38 65.25
N PHE A 8 39.63 0.65 64.79
CA PHE A 8 38.82 -0.30 64.02
C PHE A 8 39.03 -0.02 62.54
N ALA A 9 39.67 -0.96 61.83
CA ALA A 9 39.77 -0.95 60.37
C ALA A 9 38.61 -1.76 59.78
N LEU A 10 37.76 -1.11 58.99
CA LEU A 10 36.69 -1.74 58.21
C LEU A 10 37.31 -2.21 56.88
N LEU A 11 37.48 -3.53 56.69
CA LEU A 11 37.84 -4.09 55.38
C LEU A 11 36.59 -4.19 54.50
N ALA A 12 36.50 -3.34 53.48
CA ALA A 12 35.57 -3.52 52.37
C ALA A 12 36.24 -4.39 51.29
N THR A 13 35.80 -5.63 51.12
CA THR A 13 36.20 -6.47 49.99
C THR A 13 35.48 -6.01 48.73
N VAL A 14 36.18 -5.29 47.85
CA VAL A 14 35.73 -5.02 46.48
C VAL A 14 36.01 -6.26 45.64
N THR A 15 34.99 -7.06 45.34
CA THR A 15 35.06 -8.08 44.29
C THR A 15 35.00 -7.38 42.94
N VAL A 16 36.17 -7.13 42.34
CA VAL A 16 36.27 -6.74 40.93
C VAL A 16 36.00 -7.99 40.10
N VAL A 17 34.79 -8.13 39.58
CA VAL A 17 34.51 -9.12 38.52
C VAL A 17 35.18 -8.61 37.25
N SER A 18 36.38 -9.13 36.99
CA SER A 18 37.00 -8.99 35.67
C SER A 18 36.11 -9.71 34.65
N ALA A 19 35.43 -8.95 33.80
CA ALA A 19 34.79 -9.50 32.62
C ALA A 19 35.89 -10.02 31.69
N GLN A 20 36.22 -11.31 31.79
CA GLN A 20 37.10 -11.96 30.83
C GLN A 20 36.44 -11.83 29.44
N GLN A 21 37.08 -11.08 28.55
CA GLN A 21 36.74 -11.09 27.14
C GLN A 21 36.93 -12.53 26.64
N THR A 22 35.84 -13.22 26.37
CA THR A 22 35.90 -14.49 25.64
C THR A 22 36.33 -14.14 24.22
N PRO A 23 37.48 -14.63 23.73
CA PRO A 23 37.93 -14.34 22.38
C PRO A 23 36.90 -14.87 21.38
N LEU A 24 36.42 -14.00 20.49
CA LEU A 24 35.51 -14.41 19.41
C LEU A 24 36.29 -15.31 18.44
N THR A 25 35.82 -16.54 18.28
CA THR A 25 36.42 -17.49 17.33
C THR A 25 36.18 -17.04 15.89
N ILE A 26 37.22 -17.11 15.06
CA ILE A 26 37.10 -16.86 13.61
C ILE A 26 36.13 -17.88 13.00
N ARG A 27 35.15 -17.39 12.25
CA ARG A 27 34.17 -18.22 11.53
C ARG A 27 34.88 -19.11 10.52
N LYS A 28 34.60 -20.43 10.58
CA LYS A 28 35.18 -21.44 9.66
C LYS A 28 34.15 -22.09 8.72
N ASN A 29 32.87 -21.87 8.96
CA ASN A 29 31.76 -22.46 8.20
C ASN A 29 30.78 -21.36 7.78
N ILE A 30 30.11 -21.59 6.64
CA ILE A 30 29.00 -20.74 6.20
C ILE A 30 27.91 -20.75 7.27
N GLU A 31 27.55 -21.92 7.82
CA GLU A 31 26.56 -21.97 8.89
C GLU A 31 27.23 -22.03 10.28
N THR A 32 26.64 -21.31 11.25
CA THR A 32 27.05 -21.33 12.66
C THR A 32 26.08 -22.18 13.47
N THR A 33 26.56 -22.92 14.48
CA THR A 33 25.69 -23.75 15.34
C THR A 33 24.62 -22.96 16.11
N LYS A 34 24.86 -21.67 16.32
CA LYS A 34 23.89 -20.71 16.84
C LYS A 34 23.77 -19.48 15.96
N ARG A 35 22.61 -18.82 15.99
CA ARG A 35 22.33 -17.53 15.38
C ARG A 35 21.79 -16.52 16.38
N SER A 36 21.93 -15.24 16.09
CA SER A 36 21.26 -14.18 16.83
C SER A 36 19.79 -14.13 16.41
N ILE A 37 18.89 -14.09 17.40
CA ILE A 37 17.45 -13.91 17.16
C ILE A 37 17.05 -12.52 17.62
N ARG A 38 16.43 -11.75 16.72
CA ARG A 38 15.81 -10.46 17.06
C ARG A 38 14.36 -10.73 17.46
N LEU A 39 13.95 -10.16 18.60
CA LEU A 39 12.61 -10.34 19.16
C LEU A 39 11.79 -9.05 19.19
N ASP A 40 12.37 -7.92 18.79
CA ASP A 40 11.76 -6.59 18.81
C ASP A 40 11.90 -5.88 17.45
N VAL A 41 10.93 -5.03 17.12
CA VAL A 41 10.97 -4.23 15.89
C VAL A 41 11.83 -2.97 16.08
N PRO A 42 12.72 -2.64 15.13
CA PRO A 42 13.54 -1.43 15.22
C PRO A 42 12.70 -0.16 15.23
N MET A 43 12.93 0.72 16.22
CA MET A 43 12.26 2.01 16.35
C MET A 43 13.13 3.15 15.80
N THR A 44 12.67 3.80 14.72
CA THR A 44 13.36 4.98 14.15
C THR A 44 13.21 6.22 15.02
N ASN A 45 14.02 7.25 14.79
CA ASN A 45 13.93 8.52 15.51
C ASN A 45 12.56 9.20 15.31
N SER A 46 12.01 9.14 14.09
CA SER A 46 10.67 9.65 13.77
C SER A 46 9.58 8.97 14.60
N ILE A 47 9.61 7.63 14.68
CA ILE A 47 8.62 6.88 15.46
C ILE A 47 8.77 7.17 16.96
N LYS A 48 10.00 7.20 17.50
CA LYS A 48 10.26 7.55 18.91
C LYS A 48 9.76 8.96 19.26
N LYS A 49 9.93 9.93 18.34
CA LYS A 49 9.41 11.29 18.51
C LYS A 49 7.87 11.28 18.55
N ALA A 50 7.22 10.57 17.64
CA ALA A 50 5.76 10.47 17.58
C ALA A 50 5.17 9.79 18.83
N PHE A 51 5.84 8.77 19.35
CA PHE A 51 5.49 8.13 20.63
C PHE A 51 5.61 9.11 21.81
N THR A 52 6.71 9.86 21.87
CA THR A 52 6.91 10.89 22.89
C THR A 52 5.85 12.00 22.80
N ALA A 53 5.43 12.36 21.58
CA ALA A 53 4.37 13.32 21.33
C ALA A 53 2.96 12.76 21.62
N GLY A 54 2.82 11.45 21.81
CA GLY A 54 1.53 10.77 22.00
C GLY A 54 0.64 10.76 20.75
N SER A 55 1.20 10.98 19.56
CA SER A 55 0.46 10.87 18.30
C SER A 55 0.38 9.43 17.78
N ARG A 56 1.30 8.58 18.25
CA ARG A 56 1.39 7.13 17.99
C ARG A 56 1.70 6.40 19.30
N ASP A 57 1.32 5.14 19.42
CA ASP A 57 1.66 4.31 20.57
C ASP A 57 1.65 2.81 20.24
N PHE A 58 1.95 1.96 21.23
CA PHE A 58 2.00 0.51 21.09
C PHE A 58 0.65 -0.17 20.89
N SER A 59 -0.48 0.56 20.92
CA SER A 59 -1.78 -0.02 20.52
C SER A 59 -1.89 -0.16 18.99
N GLY A 60 -1.03 0.55 18.23
CA GLY A 60 -1.12 0.64 16.78
C GLY A 60 -2.35 1.42 16.27
N LYS A 61 -3.07 2.09 17.16
CA LYS A 61 -4.18 3.00 16.85
C LYS A 61 -3.65 4.43 16.79
N PRO A 62 -4.37 5.37 16.15
CA PRO A 62 -4.05 6.79 16.28
C PRO A 62 -4.01 7.18 17.76
N GLY A 63 -2.90 7.76 18.21
CA GLY A 63 -2.75 8.20 19.59
C GLY A 63 -3.65 9.40 19.92
N PRO A 64 -3.80 9.76 21.20
CA PRO A 64 -4.65 10.88 21.62
C PRO A 64 -4.24 12.24 21.04
N ASN A 65 -2.98 12.39 20.61
CA ASN A 65 -2.48 13.60 19.94
C ASN A 65 -2.29 13.42 18.43
N TYR A 66 -2.89 12.40 17.81
CA TYR A 66 -2.84 12.24 16.36
C TYR A 66 -3.44 13.44 15.63
N TRP A 67 -2.79 13.85 14.54
CA TRP A 67 -3.25 14.93 13.67
C TRP A 67 -2.82 14.64 12.23
N GLN A 68 -3.51 15.27 11.28
CA GLN A 68 -3.14 15.27 9.87
C GLN A 68 -3.59 16.60 9.26
N LEU A 69 -2.94 17.06 8.19
CA LEU A 69 -3.49 18.18 7.43
C LEU A 69 -4.67 17.73 6.55
N GLU A 70 -5.55 18.66 6.25
CA GLU A 70 -6.57 18.56 5.21
C GLU A 70 -6.32 19.63 4.15
N ALA A 71 -6.65 19.31 2.90
CA ALA A 71 -6.47 20.19 1.76
C ALA A 71 -7.70 20.16 0.86
N ASP A 72 -8.46 21.25 0.86
CA ASP A 72 -9.62 21.41 -0.02
C ASP A 72 -9.20 22.14 -1.30
N TYR A 73 -9.67 21.65 -2.44
CA TYR A 73 -9.34 22.16 -3.76
C TYR A 73 -10.60 22.68 -4.46
N ASN A 74 -10.52 23.91 -4.97
CA ASN A 74 -11.41 24.42 -6.01
C ASN A 74 -10.58 24.58 -7.29
N ILE A 75 -10.89 23.81 -8.33
CA ILE A 75 -10.08 23.76 -9.56
C ILE A 75 -10.96 24.12 -10.75
N ASN A 76 -10.51 25.08 -11.55
CA ASN A 76 -11.12 25.43 -12.84
C ASN A 76 -10.09 25.14 -13.92
N ALA A 77 -10.37 24.18 -14.80
CA ALA A 77 -9.44 23.76 -15.85
C ALA A 77 -10.13 23.66 -17.22
N SER A 78 -9.34 23.85 -18.27
CA SER A 78 -9.77 23.67 -19.65
C SER A 78 -8.75 22.83 -20.41
N LEU A 79 -9.24 21.85 -21.17
CA LEU A 79 -8.45 21.07 -22.11
C LEU A 79 -8.55 21.67 -23.51
N ASP A 80 -7.41 21.81 -24.18
CA ASP A 80 -7.32 22.08 -25.61
C ASP A 80 -6.74 20.84 -26.33
N PRO A 81 -7.57 20.04 -27.02
CA PRO A 81 -7.08 18.86 -27.75
C PRO A 81 -6.13 19.18 -28.90
N ALA A 82 -6.17 20.37 -29.48
CA ALA A 82 -5.31 20.73 -30.61
C ALA A 82 -3.85 20.93 -30.17
N THR A 83 -3.65 21.43 -28.95
CA THR A 83 -2.33 21.64 -28.34
C THR A 83 -1.99 20.60 -27.27
N GLU A 84 -2.92 19.68 -26.99
CA GLU A 84 -2.79 18.61 -25.99
C GLU A 84 -2.50 19.16 -24.59
N THR A 85 -2.98 20.38 -24.30
CA THR A 85 -2.63 21.14 -23.10
C THR A 85 -3.84 21.31 -22.18
N ILE A 86 -3.62 21.10 -20.88
CA ILE A 86 -4.55 21.55 -19.84
C ILE A 86 -4.01 22.84 -19.24
N SER A 87 -4.87 23.83 -19.14
CA SER A 87 -4.61 25.07 -18.40
C SER A 87 -5.63 25.21 -17.29
N GLY A 88 -5.22 25.71 -16.13
CA GLY A 88 -6.11 25.84 -14.99
C GLY A 88 -5.71 26.90 -13.98
N THR A 89 -6.67 27.21 -13.12
CA THR A 89 -6.48 27.95 -11.89
C THR A 89 -7.07 27.15 -10.75
N GLU A 90 -6.40 27.12 -9.61
CA GLU A 90 -6.88 26.45 -8.43
C GLU A 90 -6.70 27.28 -7.16
N LYS A 91 -7.56 27.00 -6.19
CA LYS A 91 -7.45 27.45 -4.81
C LYS A 91 -7.33 26.24 -3.91
N ILE A 92 -6.28 26.20 -3.10
CA ILE A 92 -6.04 25.18 -2.08
C ILE A 92 -6.28 25.82 -0.72
N SER A 93 -7.28 25.35 0.02
CA SER A 93 -7.43 25.69 1.44
C SER A 93 -6.69 24.65 2.27
N MET A 94 -5.52 25.02 2.80
CA MET A 94 -4.71 24.16 3.65
C MET A 94 -5.11 24.37 5.11
N HIS A 95 -5.63 23.32 5.75
CA HIS A 95 -5.99 23.31 7.16
C HIS A 95 -4.85 22.73 8.01
N ASN A 96 -4.14 23.60 8.75
CA ASN A 96 -3.02 23.20 9.59
C ASN A 96 -3.49 22.66 10.95
N TYR A 97 -3.90 21.39 11.03
CA TYR A 97 -4.25 20.76 12.31
C TYR A 97 -3.04 20.27 13.12
N SER A 98 -1.81 20.54 12.65
CA SER A 98 -0.61 20.23 13.43
C SER A 98 -0.45 21.16 14.63
N LYS A 99 0.50 20.82 15.51
CA LYS A 99 0.92 21.69 16.63
C LYS A 99 2.04 22.66 16.24
N ASP A 100 2.45 22.66 14.98
CA ASP A 100 3.60 23.39 14.49
C ASP A 100 3.19 24.64 13.70
N ASP A 101 3.94 25.72 13.90
CA ASP A 101 3.90 26.91 13.05
C ASP A 101 4.70 26.62 11.76
N LEU A 102 4.01 26.47 10.63
CA LEU A 102 4.64 26.08 9.37
C LEU A 102 5.26 27.29 8.67
N ARG A 103 6.58 27.31 8.55
CA ARG A 103 7.34 28.40 7.89
C ARG A 103 7.51 28.21 6.39
N ASN A 104 7.11 27.08 5.87
CA ASN A 104 7.19 26.76 4.46
C ASN A 104 6.05 25.83 4.05
N ILE A 105 5.69 25.87 2.77
CA ILE A 105 4.68 25.03 2.12
C ILE A 105 5.38 24.25 1.01
N VAL A 106 5.09 22.95 0.91
CA VAL A 106 5.68 22.09 -0.14
C VAL A 106 4.59 21.69 -1.13
N LEU A 107 4.87 21.88 -2.42
CA LEU A 107 4.02 21.49 -3.53
C LEU A 107 4.62 20.30 -4.28
N ARG A 108 3.75 19.40 -4.75
CA ARG A 108 4.04 18.35 -5.73
C ARG A 108 3.75 18.89 -7.13
N LEU A 109 4.72 18.77 -8.02
CA LEU A 109 4.64 19.17 -9.42
C LEU A 109 4.98 17.96 -10.29
N ASP A 110 4.26 16.84 -10.12
CA ASP A 110 4.74 15.53 -10.58
C ASP A 110 4.92 15.44 -12.11
N HIS A 111 4.15 16.21 -12.90
CA HIS A 111 4.35 16.35 -14.35
C HIS A 111 5.74 16.86 -14.76
N ASN A 112 6.51 17.44 -13.82
CA ASN A 112 7.91 17.77 -14.08
C ASN A 112 8.77 16.52 -14.35
N ILE A 113 8.29 15.29 -14.12
CA ILE A 113 8.97 14.06 -14.55
C ILE A 113 9.15 13.96 -16.08
N PHE A 114 8.31 14.65 -16.85
CA PHE A 114 8.38 14.71 -18.31
C PHE A 114 9.39 15.73 -18.85
N ARG A 115 10.01 16.52 -17.98
CA ARG A 115 11.08 17.44 -18.39
C ARG A 115 12.33 16.65 -18.80
N PRO A 116 13.10 17.10 -19.80
CA PRO A 116 14.31 16.40 -20.26
C PRO A 116 15.31 16.08 -19.14
N GLU A 117 15.48 17.01 -18.20
CA GLU A 117 16.45 16.97 -17.10
C GLU A 117 15.92 16.36 -15.79
N ALA A 118 14.69 15.85 -15.78
CA ALA A 118 14.08 15.32 -14.57
C ALA A 118 14.78 14.06 -14.06
N GLN A 119 14.90 13.94 -12.74
CA GLN A 119 15.33 12.69 -12.10
C GLN A 119 14.27 11.61 -12.28
N ARG A 120 14.69 10.39 -12.63
CA ARG A 120 13.81 9.24 -12.83
C ARG A 120 14.42 7.98 -12.21
N GLY A 121 13.59 7.15 -11.60
CA GLY A 121 13.95 5.81 -11.12
C GLY A 121 13.79 4.75 -12.21
N SER A 122 12.98 5.02 -13.24
CA SER A 122 12.73 4.12 -14.37
C SER A 122 12.57 4.89 -15.68
N SER A 123 12.44 4.16 -16.79
CA SER A 123 12.08 4.77 -18.07
C SER A 123 10.71 5.44 -18.00
N VAL A 124 10.58 6.61 -18.62
CA VAL A 124 9.32 7.37 -18.77
C VAL A 124 9.04 7.45 -20.26
N PRO A 125 8.25 6.51 -20.83
CA PRO A 125 8.07 6.37 -22.27
C PRO A 125 7.06 7.40 -22.82
N ALA A 126 7.45 8.67 -22.80
CA ALA A 126 6.61 9.80 -23.18
C ALA A 126 7.46 10.87 -23.90
N GLU A 127 6.83 11.72 -24.71
CA GLU A 127 7.50 12.90 -25.25
C GLU A 127 7.92 13.85 -24.11
N ALA A 128 9.06 14.52 -24.30
CA ALA A 128 9.50 15.54 -23.36
C ALA A 128 8.59 16.78 -23.44
N THR A 129 8.31 17.38 -22.29
CA THR A 129 7.48 18.59 -22.18
C THR A 129 8.16 19.62 -21.26
N ASP A 130 7.57 20.81 -21.14
CA ASP A 130 7.97 21.79 -20.14
C ASP A 130 7.53 21.41 -18.70
N GLY A 131 6.87 20.26 -18.53
CA GLY A 131 6.35 19.80 -17.25
C GLY A 131 5.13 20.59 -16.77
N MET A 132 5.06 20.83 -15.46
CA MET A 132 4.05 21.66 -14.80
C MET A 132 4.55 23.11 -14.73
N VAL A 133 3.98 24.00 -15.56
CA VAL A 133 4.38 25.40 -15.61
C VAL A 133 3.43 26.23 -14.76
N LEU A 134 3.95 26.80 -13.67
CA LEU A 134 3.20 27.76 -12.84
C LEU A 134 3.34 29.16 -13.44
N THR A 135 2.23 29.85 -13.65
CA THR A 135 2.18 31.23 -14.19
C THR A 135 1.85 32.26 -13.12
N SER A 136 1.23 31.84 -12.01
CA SER A 136 1.01 32.67 -10.83
C SER A 136 0.92 31.81 -9.58
N VAL A 137 1.48 32.29 -8.47
CA VAL A 137 1.29 31.71 -7.14
C VAL A 137 1.02 32.84 -6.14
N LYS A 138 -0.01 32.68 -5.31
CA LYS A 138 -0.29 33.53 -4.16
C LYS A 138 -0.48 32.68 -2.91
N VAL A 139 -0.04 33.20 -1.77
CA VAL A 139 -0.33 32.61 -0.45
C VAL A 139 -0.94 33.71 0.43
N ALA A 140 -2.10 33.45 1.02
CA ALA A 140 -2.86 34.44 1.79
C ALA A 140 -3.08 35.76 0.99
N GLY A 141 -3.36 35.64 -0.31
CA GLY A 141 -3.55 36.77 -1.23
C GLY A 141 -2.27 37.53 -1.63
N GLN A 142 -1.10 37.18 -1.08
CA GLN A 142 0.17 37.81 -1.40
C GLN A 142 0.88 37.07 -2.56
N PRO A 143 1.22 37.76 -3.67
CA PRO A 143 1.87 37.12 -4.81
C PRO A 143 3.34 36.78 -4.53
N ILE A 144 3.81 35.72 -5.18
CA ILE A 144 5.21 35.29 -5.16
C ILE A 144 5.84 35.55 -6.54
N ASP A 145 7.04 36.12 -6.56
CA ASP A 145 7.83 36.28 -7.79
C ASP A 145 8.41 34.92 -8.20
N LEU A 146 7.91 34.38 -9.32
CA LEU A 146 8.33 33.09 -9.87
C LEU A 146 9.68 33.14 -10.61
N THR A 147 10.18 34.35 -10.90
CA THR A 147 11.48 34.56 -11.57
C THR A 147 12.63 34.73 -10.58
N ALA A 148 12.31 34.96 -9.30
CA ALA A 148 13.30 35.12 -8.25
C ALA A 148 14.09 33.82 -8.05
N VAL A 149 15.40 33.86 -8.32
CA VAL A 149 16.30 32.78 -7.94
C VAL A 149 16.33 32.73 -6.42
N ALA A 150 15.83 31.64 -5.83
CA ALA A 150 15.99 31.40 -4.40
C ALA A 150 17.49 31.45 -4.08
N ALA A 151 17.92 32.41 -3.25
CA ALA A 151 19.30 32.46 -2.81
C ALA A 151 19.63 31.11 -2.16
N PHE A 152 20.64 30.42 -2.67
CA PHE A 152 21.16 29.21 -2.03
C PHE A 152 21.57 29.60 -0.61
N GLY A 153 20.71 29.31 0.36
CA GLY A 153 20.99 29.52 1.77
C GLY A 153 22.20 28.68 2.12
N GLY A 154 23.35 29.34 2.33
CA GLY A 154 24.54 28.69 2.84
C GLY A 154 24.19 27.90 4.10
N ARG A 155 24.82 26.74 4.27
CA ARG A 155 24.88 26.03 5.56
C ARG A 155 25.62 26.92 6.56
N GLY A 156 24.91 27.89 7.14
CA GLY A 156 25.51 28.91 8.00
C GLY A 156 24.43 29.90 8.44
N GLY A 157 24.14 29.90 9.75
CA GLY A 157 23.02 30.61 10.32
C GLY A 157 23.01 32.12 10.05
N ASN A 158 21.81 32.60 9.74
CA ASN A 158 21.28 33.79 10.38
C ASN A 158 19.77 33.57 10.52
N ASN A 159 19.28 33.64 11.76
CA ASN A 159 17.88 33.43 12.14
C ASN A 159 16.99 34.63 11.73
N THR A 160 17.35 35.33 10.64
CA THR A 160 16.66 36.52 10.17
C THR A 160 15.42 36.06 9.40
N PRO A 161 14.20 36.45 9.82
CA PRO A 161 12.99 36.11 9.10
C PRO A 161 13.09 36.58 7.65
N PRO A 162 12.66 35.77 6.67
CA PRO A 162 12.64 36.21 5.28
C PRO A 162 11.72 37.43 5.15
N THR A 163 12.18 38.46 4.44
CA THR A 163 11.41 39.71 4.25
C THR A 163 10.44 39.63 3.08
N LYS A 164 10.56 38.59 2.25
CA LYS A 164 9.70 38.30 1.10
C LYS A 164 9.50 36.78 0.99
N MET A 165 8.34 36.38 0.51
CA MET A 165 8.11 34.97 0.16
C MET A 165 8.96 34.60 -1.05
N THR A 166 9.45 33.36 -1.07
CA THR A 166 10.25 32.82 -2.18
C THR A 166 9.75 31.44 -2.53
N ILE A 167 9.90 31.04 -3.79
CA ILE A 167 9.60 29.68 -4.26
C ILE A 167 10.83 29.12 -4.95
N SER A 168 11.11 27.83 -4.73
CA SER A 168 12.18 27.09 -5.39
C SER A 168 11.68 25.72 -5.87
N GLY A 169 12.41 25.08 -6.78
CA GLY A 169 12.06 23.74 -7.28
C GLY A 169 10.99 23.72 -8.38
N LEU A 170 10.70 24.85 -9.04
CA LEU A 170 9.71 24.93 -10.12
C LEU A 170 9.97 24.00 -11.32
N THR A 171 11.21 23.56 -11.52
CA THR A 171 11.60 22.60 -12.56
C THR A 171 11.76 21.16 -12.04
N GLN A 172 11.52 20.93 -10.75
CA GLN A 172 11.58 19.61 -10.10
C GLN A 172 10.18 19.11 -9.78
N THR A 173 10.03 17.84 -9.44
CA THR A 173 8.73 17.27 -9.04
C THR A 173 8.26 17.73 -7.65
N ILE A 174 9.09 18.52 -6.96
CA ILE A 174 8.80 19.16 -5.68
C ILE A 174 9.17 20.64 -5.76
N ALA A 175 8.28 21.51 -5.30
CA ALA A 175 8.57 22.92 -5.08
C ALA A 175 8.38 23.31 -3.60
N ASN A 176 9.16 24.27 -3.13
CA ASN A 176 9.11 24.75 -1.75
C ASN A 176 8.88 26.26 -1.72
N ILE A 177 7.84 26.68 -1.01
CA ILE A 177 7.49 28.07 -0.76
C ILE A 177 7.93 28.43 0.66
N ASN A 178 8.90 29.32 0.80
CA ASN A 178 9.27 29.89 2.10
C ASN A 178 8.36 31.09 2.42
N LEU A 179 7.79 31.08 3.61
CA LEU A 179 6.84 32.09 4.07
C LEU A 179 7.52 33.16 4.92
N VAL A 180 7.04 34.40 4.81
CA VAL A 180 7.40 35.50 5.72
C VAL A 180 6.77 35.27 7.09
N GLU A 181 5.44 35.14 7.10
CA GLU A 181 4.66 34.80 8.28
C GLU A 181 4.31 33.31 8.25
N PRO A 182 4.55 32.55 9.33
CA PRO A 182 4.20 31.14 9.36
C PRO A 182 2.69 30.95 9.35
N VAL A 183 2.25 29.84 8.75
CA VAL A 183 0.88 29.34 8.95
C VAL A 183 0.81 28.81 10.38
N LYS A 184 0.05 29.50 11.23
CA LYS A 184 -0.06 29.15 12.65
C LYS A 184 -0.68 27.77 12.85
N ALA A 185 -0.28 27.10 13.93
CA ALA A 185 -0.95 25.88 14.38
C ALA A 185 -2.47 26.14 14.52
N GLY A 186 -3.29 25.24 13.97
CA GLY A 186 -4.76 25.35 13.93
C GLY A 186 -5.33 26.33 12.89
N ALA A 187 -4.49 27.06 12.15
CA ALA A 187 -4.95 28.02 11.16
C ALA A 187 -5.24 27.38 9.80
N THR A 188 -6.02 28.08 8.97
CA THR A 188 -6.21 27.76 7.55
C THR A 188 -5.57 28.84 6.71
N VAL A 189 -4.90 28.47 5.62
CA VAL A 189 -4.37 29.41 4.63
C VAL A 189 -4.82 29.03 3.22
N GLU A 190 -5.11 30.04 2.40
CA GLU A 190 -5.41 29.86 0.99
C GLU A 190 -4.13 30.00 0.14
N ILE A 191 -3.95 29.07 -0.79
CA ILE A 191 -2.92 29.10 -1.82
C ILE A 191 -3.65 29.17 -3.17
N GLU A 192 -3.37 30.18 -3.97
CA GLU A 192 -3.94 30.34 -5.31
C GLU A 192 -2.85 30.09 -6.35
N ILE A 193 -3.12 29.20 -7.32
CA ILE A 193 -2.13 28.81 -8.34
C ILE A 193 -2.78 28.88 -9.73
N ALA A 194 -2.10 29.50 -10.68
CA ALA A 194 -2.42 29.43 -12.10
C ALA A 194 -1.32 28.64 -12.81
N TRP A 195 -1.70 27.72 -13.68
CA TRP A 195 -0.76 26.76 -14.26
C TRP A 195 -1.22 26.26 -15.64
N HIS A 196 -0.29 25.69 -16.39
CA HIS A 196 -0.60 24.86 -17.55
C HIS A 196 0.40 23.71 -17.68
N THR A 197 -0.02 22.63 -18.32
CA THR A 197 0.83 21.48 -18.62
C THR A 197 0.37 20.80 -19.91
N LYS A 198 1.33 20.41 -20.74
CA LYS A 198 1.07 19.54 -21.89
C LYS A 198 0.92 18.10 -21.40
N LEU A 199 -0.08 17.39 -21.90
CA LEU A 199 -0.31 15.97 -21.65
C LEU A 199 0.46 15.13 -22.67
N PRO A 200 1.58 14.49 -22.27
CA PRO A 200 2.25 13.61 -23.20
C PRO A 200 1.44 12.34 -23.44
N GLY A 201 1.51 11.78 -24.66
CA GLY A 201 0.80 10.57 -25.05
C GLY A 201 1.69 9.35 -25.26
N GLY A 202 3.00 9.56 -25.44
CA GLY A 202 3.91 8.50 -25.87
C GLY A 202 3.58 7.95 -27.26
N THR A 203 4.39 7.02 -27.74
CA THR A 203 4.15 6.37 -29.03
C THR A 203 2.88 5.52 -28.93
N ILE A 204 1.96 5.65 -29.89
CA ILE A 204 0.68 4.90 -29.99
C ILE A 204 -0.17 4.93 -28.70
N GLY A 205 -0.08 6.01 -27.92
CA GLY A 205 -0.79 6.15 -26.64
C GLY A 205 -0.18 5.36 -25.48
N ARG A 206 0.91 4.62 -25.67
CA ARG A 206 1.62 3.91 -24.60
C ARG A 206 2.57 4.84 -23.84
N GLY A 207 1.98 5.87 -23.24
CA GLY A 207 2.67 6.85 -22.42
C GLY A 207 2.97 6.37 -21.01
N HIS A 208 3.49 7.27 -20.18
CA HIS A 208 3.60 7.05 -18.74
C HIS A 208 2.22 7.06 -18.09
N ARG A 209 1.98 6.23 -17.07
CA ARG A 209 0.67 6.05 -16.39
C ARG A 209 0.00 7.33 -15.87
N MET A 210 0.77 8.39 -15.61
CA MET A 210 0.23 9.69 -15.16
C MET A 210 -0.57 10.46 -16.23
N THR A 211 -0.21 10.27 -17.49
CA THR A 211 -0.80 11.03 -18.58
C THR A 211 -0.76 10.16 -19.81
N GLN A 212 -1.92 9.61 -20.14
CA GLN A 212 -2.07 8.80 -21.33
C GLN A 212 -3.23 9.35 -22.17
N ARG A 213 -3.03 9.36 -23.48
CA ARG A 213 -4.03 9.81 -24.46
C ARG A 213 -3.94 8.97 -25.72
N PHE A 214 -5.06 8.81 -26.42
CA PHE A 214 -5.08 8.32 -27.80
C PHE A 214 -5.21 9.51 -28.74
N ASP A 215 -4.08 9.88 -29.35
CA ASP A 215 -3.96 11.08 -30.18
C ASP A 215 -4.59 12.30 -29.49
N ASN A 216 -5.45 13.02 -30.20
CA ASN A 216 -6.21 14.15 -29.70
C ASN A 216 -7.71 13.82 -29.52
N LYS A 217 -8.06 12.54 -29.33
CA LYS A 217 -9.46 12.08 -29.28
C LYS A 217 -9.88 11.55 -27.92
N LEU A 218 -8.93 11.09 -27.11
CA LEU A 218 -9.16 10.61 -25.75
C LEU A 218 -7.99 11.07 -24.88
N PHE A 219 -8.30 11.67 -23.73
CA PHE A 219 -7.32 12.06 -22.71
C PHE A 219 -7.69 11.44 -21.37
N GLN A 220 -6.70 10.94 -20.64
CA GLN A 220 -6.83 10.37 -19.30
C GLN A 220 -5.79 11.02 -18.37
N PRO A 221 -6.03 12.25 -17.90
CA PRO A 221 -5.07 12.99 -17.07
C PRO A 221 -5.13 12.56 -15.59
N THR A 222 -3.97 12.37 -14.99
CA THR A 222 -3.81 12.09 -13.56
C THR A 222 -2.62 12.85 -13.00
N GLN A 223 -2.63 13.18 -11.71
CA GLN A 223 -1.61 14.04 -11.09
C GLN A 223 -1.34 15.33 -11.91
N TRP A 224 -2.39 15.86 -12.53
CA TRP A 224 -2.39 16.85 -13.62
C TRP A 224 -2.45 18.30 -13.15
N TYR A 225 -2.40 18.52 -11.84
CA TYR A 225 -2.50 19.81 -11.16
C TYR A 225 -1.45 19.88 -10.04
N PRO A 226 -1.01 21.07 -9.61
CA PRO A 226 -0.15 21.22 -8.43
C PRO A 226 -0.85 20.70 -7.17
N ARG A 227 -0.19 19.84 -6.39
CA ARG A 227 -0.78 19.25 -5.17
C ARG A 227 -0.04 19.73 -3.93
N LEU A 228 -0.75 19.93 -2.83
CA LEU A 228 -0.11 20.11 -1.52
C LEU A 228 0.57 18.80 -1.10
N ALA A 229 1.87 18.83 -0.81
CA ALA A 229 2.56 17.65 -0.30
C ALA A 229 2.02 17.24 1.08
N LYS A 230 2.23 15.99 1.48
CA LYS A 230 1.85 15.55 2.84
C LYS A 230 2.74 16.21 3.89
N TYR A 231 2.13 16.72 4.95
CA TYR A 231 2.80 17.04 6.21
C TYR A 231 2.27 16.11 7.30
N ASP A 232 3.14 15.31 7.91
CA ASP A 232 2.76 14.29 8.89
C ASP A 232 3.49 14.43 10.23
N ASP A 233 2.98 13.72 11.23
CA ASP A 233 3.48 13.68 12.61
C ASP A 233 4.77 12.86 12.79
N LEU A 234 5.27 12.23 11.72
CA LEU A 234 6.44 11.36 11.75
C LEU A 234 7.69 12.07 11.21
N ARG A 235 7.56 12.76 10.08
CA ARG A 235 8.65 13.30 9.25
C ARG A 235 8.43 14.77 8.88
N GLY A 236 7.25 15.32 9.11
CA GLY A 236 6.89 16.66 8.63
C GLY A 236 6.57 16.62 7.14
N TRP A 237 7.10 17.58 6.36
CA TRP A 237 6.85 17.65 4.93
C TRP A 237 7.47 16.43 4.20
N GLU A 238 6.69 15.78 3.34
CA GLU A 238 7.21 14.81 2.38
C GLU A 238 7.89 15.55 1.22
N THR A 239 9.22 15.49 1.20
CA THR A 239 10.06 16.21 0.24
C THR A 239 10.78 15.28 -0.73
N SER A 240 10.52 13.97 -0.70
CA SER A 240 11.11 13.05 -1.67
C SER A 240 10.62 13.36 -3.09
N PRO A 241 11.52 13.43 -4.09
CA PRO A 241 11.12 13.63 -5.47
C PRO A 241 10.26 12.46 -5.97
N TYR A 242 9.34 12.77 -6.87
CA TYR A 242 8.65 11.73 -7.64
C TYR A 242 9.63 11.10 -8.64
N LEU A 243 9.84 9.79 -8.56
CA LEU A 243 10.79 9.06 -9.41
C LEU A 243 10.14 8.19 -10.49
N GLY A 244 8.81 8.05 -10.48
CA GLY A 244 8.09 7.35 -11.53
C GLY A 244 7.28 6.13 -11.07
N PRO A 245 7.76 5.25 -10.16
CA PRO A 245 7.01 4.04 -9.77
C PRO A 245 5.99 4.18 -8.65
N SER A 246 6.17 5.09 -7.68
CA SER A 246 5.30 5.14 -6.48
C SER A 246 4.67 6.52 -6.23
N GLU A 247 3.37 6.58 -5.99
CA GLU A 247 2.53 7.73 -6.36
C GLU A 247 1.81 8.39 -5.20
N PHE A 248 1.28 7.59 -4.28
CA PHE A 248 0.28 8.02 -3.34
C PHE A 248 0.87 8.24 -1.95
N TYR A 249 0.85 9.51 -1.54
CA TYR A 249 0.89 9.91 -0.14
C TYR A 249 0.34 11.34 -0.01
N ASN A 250 -0.99 11.46 -0.07
CA ASN A 250 -1.68 12.75 -0.18
C ASN A 250 -2.55 13.06 1.05
N ASN A 251 -2.90 14.34 1.23
CA ASN A 251 -3.88 14.77 2.23
C ASN A 251 -5.31 14.42 1.78
N PHE A 252 -6.20 14.12 2.73
CA PHE A 252 -7.63 14.03 2.45
C PHE A 252 -8.25 15.44 2.42
N GLY A 253 -9.27 15.62 1.60
CA GLY A 253 -10.05 16.85 1.56
C GLY A 253 -11.17 16.80 0.53
N LYS A 254 -11.76 17.96 0.29
CA LYS A 254 -12.83 18.17 -0.68
C LYS A 254 -12.27 18.64 -2.02
N PHE A 255 -12.85 18.15 -3.11
CA PHE A 255 -12.56 18.59 -4.47
C PHE A 255 -13.83 19.14 -5.13
N ASP A 256 -13.75 20.39 -5.57
CA ASP A 256 -14.78 21.11 -6.32
C ASP A 256 -14.18 21.51 -7.67
N VAL A 257 -14.47 20.71 -8.72
CA VAL A 257 -13.70 20.72 -9.96
C VAL A 257 -14.58 21.02 -11.17
N TYR A 258 -14.17 22.01 -11.97
CA TYR A 258 -14.80 22.42 -13.20
C TYR A 258 -13.88 22.11 -14.38
N LEU A 259 -14.33 21.24 -15.28
CA LEU A 259 -13.58 20.77 -16.45
C LEU A 259 -14.25 21.25 -17.73
N THR A 260 -13.60 22.17 -18.43
CA THR A 260 -14.05 22.68 -19.73
C THR A 260 -13.42 21.89 -20.87
N VAL A 261 -14.24 21.25 -21.69
CA VAL A 261 -13.83 20.42 -22.84
C VAL A 261 -14.64 20.83 -24.09
N PRO A 262 -14.25 20.41 -25.31
CA PRO A 262 -15.08 20.65 -26.48
C PRO A 262 -16.49 20.05 -26.34
N GLY A 263 -17.48 20.69 -26.95
CA GLY A 263 -18.84 20.18 -26.97
C GLY A 263 -18.92 18.80 -27.62
N GLY A 264 -19.84 17.97 -27.14
CA GLY A 264 -19.99 16.58 -27.63
C GLY A 264 -19.09 15.55 -26.96
N TRP A 265 -18.11 15.98 -26.17
CA TRP A 265 -17.22 15.09 -25.42
C TRP A 265 -17.87 14.68 -24.10
N ILE A 266 -17.70 13.42 -23.73
CA ILE A 266 -18.11 12.90 -22.41
C ILE A 266 -16.93 13.05 -21.45
N VAL A 267 -17.21 13.45 -20.21
CA VAL A 267 -16.23 13.55 -19.13
C VAL A 267 -16.63 12.61 -18.01
N SER A 268 -15.67 11.83 -17.52
CA SER A 268 -15.78 10.97 -16.34
C SER A 268 -14.63 11.29 -15.38
N GLY A 269 -14.77 10.93 -14.10
CA GLY A 269 -13.66 11.06 -13.15
C GLY A 269 -14.05 10.78 -11.72
N THR A 270 -13.16 11.19 -10.81
CA THR A 270 -13.40 11.30 -9.37
C THR A 270 -14.58 12.24 -9.11
N GLY A 271 -15.41 11.92 -8.11
CA GLY A 271 -16.53 12.75 -7.70
C GLY A 271 -17.84 12.50 -8.44
N VAL A 272 -18.89 13.19 -8.00
CA VAL A 272 -20.25 13.11 -8.54
C VAL A 272 -20.51 14.33 -9.43
N LEU A 273 -21.09 14.10 -10.61
CA LEU A 273 -21.50 15.18 -11.53
C LEU A 273 -22.62 16.04 -10.92
N GLN A 274 -22.37 17.34 -10.79
CA GLN A 274 -23.26 18.29 -10.12
C GLN A 274 -24.17 19.06 -11.08
N ASN A 275 -23.76 19.25 -12.34
CA ASN A 275 -24.51 20.04 -13.33
C ASN A 275 -25.02 19.21 -14.54
N PRO A 276 -25.62 18.01 -14.36
CA PRO A 276 -26.02 17.18 -15.48
C PRO A 276 -27.04 17.85 -16.41
N LYS A 277 -27.86 18.80 -15.91
CA LYS A 277 -28.83 19.55 -16.72
C LYS A 277 -28.17 20.49 -17.74
N GLU A 278 -26.95 20.94 -17.47
CA GLU A 278 -26.21 21.86 -18.32
C GLU A 278 -25.38 21.12 -19.37
N VAL A 279 -24.89 19.92 -19.06
CA VAL A 279 -23.96 19.19 -19.92
C VAL A 279 -24.57 17.98 -20.64
N LEU A 280 -25.69 17.43 -20.17
CA LEU A 280 -26.35 16.26 -20.77
C LEU A 280 -27.73 16.57 -21.35
N THR A 281 -28.10 15.82 -22.39
CA THR A 281 -29.47 15.83 -22.93
C THR A 281 -30.47 15.25 -21.92
N GLU A 282 -31.76 15.58 -22.10
CA GLU A 282 -32.84 15.01 -21.30
C GLU A 282 -32.86 13.47 -21.36
N THR A 283 -32.67 12.88 -22.54
CA THR A 283 -32.62 11.41 -22.73
C THR A 283 -31.53 10.75 -21.90
N ALA A 284 -30.30 11.29 -21.93
CA ALA A 284 -29.20 10.77 -21.13
C ALA A 284 -29.49 10.89 -19.62
N ARG A 285 -30.07 12.02 -19.19
CA ARG A 285 -30.47 12.21 -17.78
C ARG A 285 -31.57 11.26 -17.32
N GLN A 286 -32.56 10.97 -18.17
CA GLN A 286 -33.61 9.99 -17.87
C GLN A 286 -33.03 8.58 -17.73
N ARG A 287 -32.07 8.19 -18.57
CA ARG A 287 -31.38 6.90 -18.42
C ARG A 287 -30.57 6.86 -17.12
N LEU A 288 -29.85 7.93 -16.78
CA LEU A 288 -29.08 8.02 -15.52
C LEU A 288 -29.93 7.85 -14.27
N SER A 289 -31.15 8.43 -14.24
CA SER A 289 -32.02 8.31 -13.07
C SER A 289 -32.54 6.89 -12.82
N THR A 290 -32.39 5.98 -13.79
CA THR A 290 -32.84 4.59 -13.67
C THR A 290 -31.76 3.61 -13.23
N VAL A 291 -30.49 4.03 -13.15
CA VAL A 291 -29.33 3.16 -12.90
C VAL A 291 -29.46 2.35 -11.61
N LEU A 292 -30.08 2.91 -10.58
CA LEU A 292 -30.20 2.23 -9.29
C LEU A 292 -31.42 1.29 -9.19
N ASN A 293 -32.25 1.19 -10.23
CA ASN A 293 -33.50 0.43 -10.20
C ASN A 293 -33.29 -1.08 -10.28
N SER A 294 -32.28 -1.55 -11.02
CA SER A 294 -31.96 -2.97 -11.16
C SER A 294 -30.46 -3.20 -11.30
N ASP A 295 -30.08 -4.47 -11.32
CA ASP A 295 -28.72 -4.95 -11.51
C ASP A 295 -28.33 -5.04 -13.01
N ASP A 296 -29.19 -4.55 -13.90
CA ASP A 296 -28.91 -4.56 -15.34
C ASP A 296 -27.93 -3.44 -15.71
N GLU A 297 -27.30 -3.58 -16.86
CA GLU A 297 -26.54 -2.48 -17.46
C GLU A 297 -27.48 -1.54 -18.21
N VAL A 298 -27.43 -0.25 -17.88
CA VAL A 298 -28.11 0.82 -18.59
C VAL A 298 -27.11 1.52 -19.50
N ILE A 299 -27.41 1.59 -20.80
CA ILE A 299 -26.65 2.41 -21.74
C ILE A 299 -27.13 3.86 -21.57
N ILE A 300 -26.26 4.73 -21.06
CA ILE A 300 -26.53 6.16 -20.90
C ILE A 300 -26.29 6.88 -22.22
N VAL A 301 -25.14 6.61 -22.84
CA VAL A 301 -24.71 7.13 -24.13
C VAL A 301 -24.26 5.97 -25.01
N GLY A 302 -24.95 5.75 -26.12
CA GLY A 302 -24.58 4.76 -27.12
C GLY A 302 -23.70 5.35 -28.23
N GLU A 303 -23.10 4.46 -29.03
CA GLU A 303 -22.23 4.83 -30.15
C GLU A 303 -22.85 5.82 -31.17
N PRO A 304 -24.15 5.74 -31.53
CA PRO A 304 -24.77 6.70 -32.46
C PRO A 304 -24.99 8.10 -31.87
N GLU A 305 -24.79 8.28 -30.57
CA GLU A 305 -25.13 9.51 -29.83
C GLU A 305 -23.91 10.43 -29.60
N LYS A 306 -22.85 10.27 -30.40
CA LYS A 306 -21.64 11.11 -30.33
C LYS A 306 -21.83 12.52 -30.90
N GLY A 307 -21.14 13.49 -30.30
CA GLY A 307 -21.09 14.89 -30.76
C GLY A 307 -22.10 15.83 -30.09
N PRO A 308 -21.96 17.15 -30.31
CA PRO A 308 -22.77 18.17 -29.64
C PRO A 308 -24.27 18.00 -29.89
N GLY A 309 -25.08 18.11 -28.83
CA GLY A 309 -26.55 18.03 -28.91
C GLY A 309 -27.10 16.63 -29.11
N LYS A 310 -26.26 15.58 -29.12
CA LYS A 310 -26.69 14.18 -29.24
C LYS A 310 -26.83 13.52 -27.87
N ALA A 311 -25.72 13.32 -27.17
CA ALA A 311 -25.69 12.87 -25.77
C ALA A 311 -25.46 14.02 -24.79
N THR A 312 -24.62 14.99 -25.19
CA THR A 312 -24.35 16.22 -24.44
C THR A 312 -25.26 17.36 -24.87
N ALA A 313 -25.28 18.45 -24.11
CA ALA A 313 -25.82 19.72 -24.59
C ALA A 313 -25.11 20.19 -25.88
N ALA A 314 -25.78 21.05 -26.66
CA ALA A 314 -25.19 21.69 -27.83
C ALA A 314 -24.24 22.82 -27.41
N GLY A 315 -23.26 23.13 -28.24
CA GLY A 315 -22.27 24.19 -27.99
C GLY A 315 -20.88 23.81 -28.46
N GLU A 316 -19.99 24.79 -28.55
CA GLU A 316 -18.59 24.57 -28.93
C GLU A 316 -17.76 24.01 -27.77
N LYS A 317 -18.08 24.40 -26.54
CA LYS A 317 -17.45 23.92 -25.29
C LYS A 317 -18.50 23.68 -24.22
N LEU A 318 -18.23 22.76 -23.32
CA LEU A 318 -19.05 22.46 -22.14
C LEU A 318 -18.16 22.38 -20.90
N THR A 319 -18.67 22.89 -19.77
CA THR A 319 -17.99 22.83 -18.48
C THR A 319 -18.71 21.83 -17.58
N TRP A 320 -18.02 20.75 -17.23
CA TRP A 320 -18.50 19.69 -16.35
C TRP A 320 -18.06 19.98 -14.92
N HIS A 321 -19.01 19.92 -13.98
CA HIS A 321 -18.77 20.22 -12.57
C HIS A 321 -18.84 18.94 -11.73
N PHE A 322 -17.74 18.56 -11.09
CA PHE A 322 -17.64 17.40 -10.21
C PHE A 322 -17.38 17.81 -8.77
N LEU A 323 -18.00 17.08 -7.84
CA LEU A 323 -17.76 17.23 -6.41
C LEU A 323 -17.35 15.90 -5.80
N ALA A 324 -16.21 15.88 -5.10
CA ALA A 324 -15.79 14.75 -4.27
C ALA A 324 -15.48 15.24 -2.86
N ASP A 325 -15.81 14.44 -1.86
CA ASP A 325 -15.56 14.77 -0.46
C ASP A 325 -14.76 13.65 0.21
N LYS A 326 -13.83 14.05 1.08
CA LYS A 326 -12.92 13.17 1.81
C LYS A 326 -12.14 12.21 0.90
N VAL A 327 -11.65 12.72 -0.22
CA VAL A 327 -10.78 12.01 -1.16
C VAL A 327 -9.36 12.59 -1.10
N ASN A 328 -8.38 11.88 -1.66
CA ASN A 328 -6.96 12.24 -1.57
C ASN A 328 -6.31 12.61 -2.92
N ASP A 329 -7.06 12.57 -4.02
CA ASP A 329 -6.61 12.92 -5.37
C ASP A 329 -7.82 13.14 -6.28
N PHE A 330 -7.58 13.61 -7.51
CA PHE A 330 -8.61 13.78 -8.53
C PHE A 330 -8.10 13.37 -9.91
N ALA A 331 -8.65 12.29 -10.47
CA ALA A 331 -8.37 11.84 -11.82
C ALA A 331 -9.63 11.89 -12.69
N TRP A 332 -9.45 12.03 -13.99
CA TRP A 332 -10.56 12.12 -14.94
C TRP A 332 -10.15 11.62 -16.32
N ALA A 333 -11.15 11.39 -17.17
CA ALA A 333 -10.94 11.06 -18.58
C ALA A 333 -12.00 11.73 -19.44
N THR A 334 -11.67 11.96 -20.70
CA THR A 334 -12.61 12.49 -21.68
C THR A 334 -12.29 12.00 -23.07
N ALA A 335 -13.33 11.82 -23.89
CA ALA A 335 -13.19 11.49 -25.29
C ALA A 335 -14.35 12.02 -26.13
N ASP A 336 -14.10 12.17 -27.44
CA ASP A 336 -15.10 12.60 -28.43
C ASP A 336 -16.13 11.51 -28.79
N ASN A 337 -15.86 10.26 -28.41
CA ASN A 337 -16.60 9.08 -28.85
C ASN A 337 -16.93 8.08 -27.73
N PHE A 338 -16.78 8.44 -26.45
CA PHE A 338 -17.07 7.51 -25.36
C PHE A 338 -18.50 6.98 -25.40
N ILE A 339 -18.60 5.65 -25.28
CA ILE A 339 -19.82 4.97 -24.86
C ILE A 339 -19.87 5.05 -23.35
N TRP A 340 -21.03 5.38 -22.80
CA TRP A 340 -21.26 5.42 -21.36
C TRP A 340 -22.32 4.40 -20.97
N LYS A 341 -21.90 3.39 -20.22
CA LYS A 341 -22.77 2.44 -19.54
C LYS A 341 -22.74 2.67 -18.03
N ALA A 342 -23.80 2.24 -17.36
CA ALA A 342 -23.82 2.22 -15.92
C ALA A 342 -24.55 1.00 -15.40
N THR A 343 -24.18 0.57 -14.20
CA THR A 343 -24.94 -0.39 -13.42
C THR A 343 -24.86 0.00 -11.95
N ARG A 344 -25.20 -0.87 -11.01
CA ARG A 344 -25.10 -0.60 -9.58
C ARG A 344 -24.37 -1.71 -8.82
N ALA A 345 -23.93 -1.40 -7.61
CA ALA A 345 -23.53 -2.36 -6.58
C ALA A 345 -24.30 -2.10 -5.30
N THR A 346 -24.64 -3.14 -4.54
CA THR A 346 -25.31 -3.03 -3.25
C THR A 346 -24.30 -3.11 -2.12
N ILE A 347 -23.94 -1.96 -1.57
CA ILE A 347 -22.94 -1.89 -0.50
C ILE A 347 -23.55 -2.35 0.83
N PRO A 348 -23.01 -3.40 1.47
CA PRO A 348 -23.48 -3.87 2.78
C PRO A 348 -23.53 -2.73 3.81
N GLY A 349 -24.69 -2.55 4.45
CA GLY A 349 -24.91 -1.51 5.47
C GLY A 349 -25.11 -0.08 4.92
N LYS A 350 -25.08 0.13 3.59
CA LYS A 350 -25.26 1.45 2.96
C LYS A 350 -26.35 1.48 1.90
N GLY A 351 -26.48 0.43 1.08
CA GLY A 351 -27.45 0.35 -0.01
C GLY A 351 -26.81 0.52 -1.40
N PRO A 352 -27.63 0.72 -2.45
CA PRO A 352 -27.15 0.74 -3.82
C PRO A 352 -26.39 2.02 -4.16
N ILE A 353 -25.28 1.88 -4.90
CA ILE A 353 -24.53 2.98 -5.52
C ILE A 353 -24.35 2.72 -7.02
N PRO A 354 -24.21 3.75 -7.86
CA PRO A 354 -23.96 3.55 -9.28
C PRO A 354 -22.48 3.21 -9.54
N ILE A 355 -22.28 2.35 -10.53
CA ILE A 355 -21.00 2.07 -11.18
C ILE A 355 -21.11 2.61 -12.61
N HIS A 356 -20.30 3.59 -12.95
CA HIS A 356 -20.20 4.14 -14.31
C HIS A 356 -19.05 3.47 -15.05
N MET A 357 -19.24 3.20 -16.34
CA MET A 357 -18.21 2.68 -17.24
C MET A 357 -18.22 3.53 -18.50
N VAL A 358 -17.11 4.20 -18.79
CA VAL A 358 -16.93 4.91 -20.07
C VAL A 358 -15.80 4.28 -20.87
N TYR A 359 -16.03 4.03 -22.16
CA TYR A 359 -15.04 3.38 -23.00
C TYR A 359 -15.16 3.74 -24.47
N ALA A 360 -14.04 3.62 -25.20
CA ALA A 360 -14.02 3.84 -26.64
C ALA A 360 -14.69 2.66 -27.37
N PRO A 361 -15.51 2.88 -28.41
CA PRO A 361 -16.26 1.82 -29.10
C PRO A 361 -15.39 0.65 -29.55
N GLU A 362 -14.20 0.93 -30.09
CA GLU A 362 -13.23 -0.06 -30.56
C GLU A 362 -12.65 -0.94 -29.43
N ARG A 363 -12.83 -0.54 -28.18
CA ARG A 363 -12.38 -1.27 -26.97
C ARG A 363 -13.54 -1.91 -26.19
N ALA A 364 -14.75 -1.93 -26.73
CA ALA A 364 -15.94 -2.51 -26.08
C ALA A 364 -15.71 -3.92 -25.52
N ARG A 365 -14.93 -4.76 -26.22
CA ARG A 365 -14.60 -6.12 -25.78
C ARG A 365 -13.88 -6.17 -24.41
N SER A 366 -13.11 -5.14 -24.09
CA SER A 366 -12.41 -5.03 -22.80
C SER A 366 -13.33 -4.60 -21.65
N PHE A 367 -14.60 -4.28 -21.93
CA PHE A 367 -15.59 -3.82 -20.96
C PHE A 367 -16.82 -4.74 -20.86
N GLU A 368 -16.89 -5.83 -21.63
CA GLU A 368 -18.02 -6.78 -21.63
C GLU A 368 -18.34 -7.36 -20.25
N GLN A 369 -17.33 -7.54 -19.40
CA GLN A 369 -17.49 -8.06 -18.04
C GLN A 369 -17.11 -7.05 -16.95
N ALA A 370 -16.71 -5.83 -17.33
CA ALA A 370 -16.21 -4.82 -16.39
C ALA A 370 -17.21 -4.51 -15.27
N GLY A 371 -18.48 -4.25 -15.63
CA GLY A 371 -19.53 -3.92 -14.66
C GLY A 371 -19.81 -5.05 -13.67
N LYS A 372 -19.80 -6.30 -14.15
CA LYS A 372 -19.98 -7.49 -13.31
C LYS A 372 -18.81 -7.69 -12.34
N ILE A 373 -17.57 -7.56 -12.83
CA ILE A 373 -16.36 -7.75 -12.02
C ILE A 373 -16.28 -6.65 -10.96
N SER A 374 -16.43 -5.38 -11.32
CA SER A 374 -16.37 -4.27 -10.36
C SER A 374 -17.53 -4.28 -9.37
N ARG A 375 -18.72 -4.74 -9.76
CA ARG A 375 -19.81 -4.98 -8.79
C ARG A 375 -19.40 -6.01 -7.75
N HIS A 376 -18.96 -7.18 -8.19
CA HIS A 376 -18.52 -8.25 -7.28
C HIS A 376 -17.42 -7.75 -6.34
N ALA A 377 -16.38 -7.11 -6.88
CA ALA A 377 -15.28 -6.56 -6.10
C ALA A 377 -15.77 -5.54 -5.06
N LEU A 378 -16.57 -4.54 -5.44
CA LEU A 378 -17.08 -3.53 -4.50
C LEU A 378 -17.91 -4.16 -3.38
N GLU A 379 -18.80 -5.10 -3.70
CA GLU A 379 -19.66 -5.77 -2.71
C GLU A 379 -18.85 -6.67 -1.78
N TYR A 380 -17.94 -7.47 -2.35
CA TYR A 380 -17.10 -8.40 -1.61
C TYR A 380 -16.15 -7.68 -0.66
N TYR A 381 -15.42 -6.67 -1.14
CA TYR A 381 -14.48 -5.91 -0.33
C TYR A 381 -15.16 -5.04 0.73
N SER A 382 -16.36 -4.54 0.44
CA SER A 382 -17.19 -3.86 1.44
C SER A 382 -17.58 -4.77 2.60
N LYS A 383 -17.83 -6.06 2.33
CA LYS A 383 -18.08 -7.07 3.36
C LYS A 383 -16.80 -7.45 4.10
N LEU A 384 -15.69 -7.58 3.37
CA LEU A 384 -14.40 -8.01 3.87
C LEU A 384 -13.81 -7.01 4.85
N TRP A 385 -13.74 -5.72 4.49
CA TRP A 385 -13.04 -4.68 5.27
C TRP A 385 -13.99 -3.70 5.95
N THR A 386 -14.61 -2.83 5.18
CA THR A 386 -15.54 -1.80 5.68
C THR A 386 -16.40 -1.34 4.51
N PRO A 387 -17.67 -0.94 4.71
CA PRO A 387 -18.52 -0.48 3.62
C PRO A 387 -17.84 0.58 2.76
N TYR A 388 -17.91 0.43 1.44
CA TYR A 388 -17.38 1.42 0.50
C TYR A 388 -17.96 2.82 0.79
N PRO A 389 -17.13 3.82 1.12
CA PRO A 389 -17.64 5.05 1.71
C PRO A 389 -18.12 6.07 0.68
N PHE A 390 -17.69 5.97 -0.58
CA PHE A 390 -17.99 6.97 -1.59
C PHE A 390 -19.35 6.75 -2.28
N PRO A 391 -19.99 7.80 -2.83
CA PRO A 391 -21.36 7.72 -3.33
C PRO A 391 -21.51 7.06 -4.71
N GLN A 392 -20.42 6.90 -5.46
CA GLN A 392 -20.39 6.23 -6.77
C GLN A 392 -19.01 5.64 -7.03
N PHE A 393 -18.91 4.81 -8.06
CA PHE A 393 -17.66 4.31 -8.60
C PHE A 393 -17.62 4.47 -10.12
N THR A 394 -16.46 4.79 -10.69
CA THR A 394 -16.26 5.00 -12.11
C THR A 394 -15.13 4.11 -12.64
N MET A 395 -15.36 3.45 -13.77
CA MET A 395 -14.32 2.84 -14.59
C MET A 395 -14.20 3.67 -15.86
N GLN A 396 -12.99 4.12 -16.17
CA GLN A 396 -12.77 4.92 -17.35
C GLN A 396 -11.66 4.32 -18.21
N ASP A 397 -11.99 4.12 -19.48
CA ASP A 397 -11.06 3.61 -20.46
C ASP A 397 -10.02 4.66 -20.85
N GLY A 398 -8.92 4.14 -21.34
CA GLY A 398 -7.81 4.92 -21.85
C GLY A 398 -6.65 3.99 -22.14
N PRO A 399 -5.48 4.55 -22.42
CA PRO A 399 -4.33 3.73 -22.65
C PRO A 399 -3.84 3.06 -21.36
N SER A 400 -4.16 3.64 -20.18
CA SER A 400 -3.83 3.03 -18.90
C SER A 400 -4.90 2.03 -18.54
N ALA A 401 -4.47 0.84 -18.12
CA ALA A 401 -5.33 -0.31 -17.91
C ALA A 401 -5.23 -0.90 -16.49
N GLY A 402 -4.52 -0.22 -15.58
CA GLY A 402 -4.33 -0.63 -14.19
C GLY A 402 -3.76 0.54 -13.40
N MET A 403 -4.66 1.42 -12.95
CA MET A 403 -4.34 2.58 -12.14
C MET A 403 -5.57 3.01 -11.32
N GLU A 404 -5.33 3.30 -10.06
CA GLU A 404 -6.30 3.57 -9.01
C GLU A 404 -6.35 5.05 -8.62
N TYR A 405 -7.56 5.57 -8.40
CA TYR A 405 -7.81 6.90 -7.86
C TYR A 405 -9.05 6.85 -6.97
N PRO A 406 -9.29 7.83 -6.09
CA PRO A 406 -10.49 7.81 -5.28
C PRO A 406 -11.72 7.92 -6.20
N MET A 407 -12.68 7.00 -6.01
CA MET A 407 -13.92 6.87 -6.78
C MET A 407 -13.78 6.45 -8.24
N VAL A 408 -12.56 6.35 -8.80
CA VAL A 408 -12.36 6.08 -10.22
C VAL A 408 -11.15 5.18 -10.46
N ILE A 409 -11.26 4.30 -11.45
CA ILE A 409 -10.14 3.47 -11.92
C ILE A 409 -9.92 3.67 -13.42
N ASN A 410 -8.65 3.85 -13.78
CA ASN A 410 -8.16 3.87 -15.15
C ASN A 410 -7.89 2.43 -15.58
N SER A 411 -8.95 1.71 -15.93
CA SER A 411 -8.89 0.25 -16.05
C SER A 411 -9.93 -0.30 -17.02
N ASN A 412 -9.79 -1.59 -17.30
CA ASN A 412 -10.74 -2.41 -18.02
C ASN A 412 -10.95 -3.74 -17.27
N GLN A 413 -11.74 -4.66 -17.83
CA GLN A 413 -12.10 -5.91 -17.16
C GLN A 413 -10.91 -6.79 -16.73
N GLY A 414 -9.72 -6.61 -17.32
CA GLY A 414 -8.52 -7.41 -17.01
C GLY A 414 -7.92 -7.13 -15.63
N ALA A 415 -8.01 -5.89 -15.15
CA ALA A 415 -7.49 -5.48 -13.84
C ALA A 415 -8.58 -4.91 -12.91
N ALA A 416 -9.85 -4.91 -13.35
CA ALA A 416 -10.97 -4.30 -12.63
C ALA A 416 -11.07 -4.70 -11.16
N ASP A 417 -10.86 -5.97 -10.81
CA ASP A 417 -10.87 -6.43 -9.41
C ASP A 417 -9.75 -5.79 -8.58
N HIS A 418 -8.50 -5.84 -9.09
CA HIS A 418 -7.32 -5.22 -8.47
C HIS A 418 -7.50 -3.71 -8.29
N GLU A 419 -7.88 -3.00 -9.34
CA GLU A 419 -8.03 -1.53 -9.22
C GLU A 419 -9.21 -1.13 -8.33
N THR A 420 -10.29 -1.93 -8.30
CA THR A 420 -11.42 -1.70 -7.40
C THR A 420 -11.02 -1.92 -5.94
N ALA A 421 -10.12 -2.87 -5.67
CA ALA A 421 -9.59 -3.11 -4.33
C ALA A 421 -8.83 -1.90 -3.75
N HIS A 422 -8.14 -1.14 -4.60
CA HIS A 422 -7.42 0.05 -4.17
C HIS A 422 -8.31 1.15 -3.58
N GLN A 423 -9.64 1.04 -3.75
CA GLN A 423 -10.57 1.93 -3.07
C GLN A 423 -10.49 1.86 -1.54
N TRP A 424 -9.90 0.80 -0.97
CA TRP A 424 -9.58 0.75 0.46
C TRP A 424 -8.17 1.22 0.77
N TRP A 425 -7.19 0.80 -0.04
CA TRP A 425 -5.78 1.17 0.10
C TRP A 425 -5.27 1.69 -1.24
N PRO A 426 -4.84 2.96 -1.36
CA PRO A 426 -4.67 3.95 -0.31
C PRO A 426 -5.89 4.89 -0.16
N MET A 427 -7.01 4.64 -0.85
CA MET A 427 -8.07 5.66 -0.98
C MET A 427 -8.94 5.86 0.27
N VAL A 428 -9.04 4.86 1.13
CA VAL A 428 -9.66 5.00 2.46
C VAL A 428 -8.61 5.01 3.56
N VAL A 429 -7.59 4.17 3.47
CA VAL A 429 -6.47 4.16 4.41
C VAL A 429 -5.23 4.68 3.69
N GLY A 430 -4.86 5.93 3.97
CA GLY A 430 -3.80 6.66 3.26
C GLY A 430 -2.40 6.18 3.60
N ASN A 431 -2.02 5.00 3.13
CA ASN A 431 -0.67 4.46 3.27
C ASN A 431 0.33 5.32 2.48
N ASN A 432 1.59 5.38 2.95
CA ASN A 432 2.68 6.01 2.19
C ASN A 432 3.23 5.00 1.19
N GLU A 433 2.59 4.88 0.03
CA GLU A 433 2.98 3.95 -1.04
C GLU A 433 4.40 4.24 -1.53
N THR A 434 4.78 5.53 -1.60
CA THR A 434 6.14 5.98 -1.98
C THR A 434 7.24 5.29 -1.17
N ARG A 435 7.02 5.08 0.13
CA ARG A 435 7.98 4.43 1.02
C ARG A 435 7.66 2.96 1.29
N TYR A 436 6.38 2.62 1.36
CA TYR A 436 5.87 1.35 1.86
C TYR A 436 4.83 0.76 0.91
N GLY A 437 5.15 0.69 -0.39
CA GLY A 437 4.26 0.17 -1.43
C GLY A 437 3.69 -1.22 -1.13
N TRP A 438 4.35 -2.02 -0.28
CA TRP A 438 3.83 -3.30 0.19
C TRP A 438 2.54 -3.22 1.01
N MET A 439 2.27 -2.09 1.68
CA MET A 439 1.00 -1.83 2.39
C MET A 439 -0.11 -1.41 1.43
N ASP A 440 0.22 -1.14 0.18
CA ASP A 440 -0.74 -0.80 -0.85
C ASP A 440 -0.97 -2.03 -1.75
N GLU A 441 -0.02 -2.27 -2.64
CA GLU A 441 -0.04 -3.32 -3.63
C GLU A 441 -0.02 -4.72 -3.02
N GLY A 442 0.70 -4.90 -1.92
CA GLY A 442 0.78 -6.18 -1.26
C GLY A 442 -0.50 -6.55 -0.49
N PHE A 443 -1.17 -5.57 0.13
CA PHE A 443 -2.50 -5.80 0.72
C PHE A 443 -3.54 -6.06 -0.36
N ASN A 444 -3.43 -5.36 -1.50
CA ASN A 444 -4.26 -5.62 -2.66
C ASN A 444 -4.06 -7.05 -3.21
N GLN A 445 -2.81 -7.46 -3.41
CA GLN A 445 -2.51 -8.80 -3.90
C GLN A 445 -3.06 -9.91 -2.98
N TYR A 446 -3.04 -9.68 -1.66
CA TYR A 446 -3.64 -10.59 -0.67
C TYR A 446 -5.18 -10.65 -0.81
N MET A 447 -5.86 -9.50 -0.91
CA MET A 447 -7.32 -9.49 -1.04
C MET A 447 -7.81 -10.02 -2.40
N ASN A 448 -7.04 -9.90 -3.49
CA ASN A 448 -7.42 -10.53 -4.77
C ASN A 448 -7.39 -12.05 -4.70
N ILE A 449 -6.50 -12.66 -3.91
CA ILE A 449 -6.52 -14.12 -3.69
C ILE A 449 -7.86 -14.54 -3.07
N LEU A 450 -8.34 -13.77 -2.08
CA LEU A 450 -9.62 -14.01 -1.42
C LEU A 450 -10.82 -13.75 -2.38
N SER A 451 -10.81 -12.63 -3.10
CA SER A 451 -11.84 -12.26 -4.10
C SER A 451 -11.93 -13.27 -5.24
N ALA A 452 -10.79 -13.72 -5.76
CA ALA A 452 -10.73 -14.70 -6.83
C ALA A 452 -11.30 -16.07 -6.40
N ALA A 453 -11.16 -16.45 -5.13
CA ALA A 453 -11.80 -17.66 -4.62
C ALA A 453 -13.32 -17.49 -4.53
N ASP A 454 -13.78 -16.38 -3.96
CA ASP A 454 -15.20 -16.05 -3.79
C ASP A 454 -15.94 -15.94 -5.14
N SER A 455 -15.37 -15.24 -6.12
CA SER A 455 -15.95 -15.12 -7.48
C SER A 455 -16.11 -16.45 -8.20
N ARG A 456 -15.30 -17.46 -7.83
CA ARG A 456 -15.40 -18.84 -8.33
C ARG A 456 -16.23 -19.75 -7.42
N SER A 457 -16.82 -19.22 -6.36
CA SER A 457 -17.54 -19.94 -5.32
C SER A 457 -16.73 -21.09 -4.72
N LYS A 458 -15.44 -20.83 -4.46
CA LYS A 458 -14.50 -21.77 -3.85
C LYS A 458 -13.97 -21.20 -2.55
N ALA A 459 -13.56 -22.08 -1.62
CA ALA A 459 -12.75 -21.66 -0.50
C ALA A 459 -11.40 -21.11 -1.02
N TYR A 460 -10.92 -20.02 -0.42
CA TYR A 460 -9.57 -19.56 -0.67
C TYR A 460 -8.56 -20.55 -0.08
N SER A 461 -7.35 -20.57 -0.63
CA SER A 461 -6.22 -21.26 -0.04
C SER A 461 -5.02 -20.33 -0.08
N LEU A 462 -4.35 -20.22 1.06
CA LEU A 462 -3.10 -19.48 1.22
C LEU A 462 -1.90 -20.44 1.34
N ASP A 463 -2.14 -21.74 1.15
CA ASP A 463 -1.12 -22.78 1.24
C ASP A 463 -0.20 -22.73 0.01
N GLY A 464 1.04 -23.17 0.18
CA GLY A 464 2.08 -23.21 -0.85
C GLY A 464 2.71 -21.86 -1.19
N LEU A 465 2.16 -20.75 -0.68
CA LEU A 465 2.68 -19.41 -0.95
C LEU A 465 4.12 -19.24 -0.47
N GLY A 466 4.47 -19.72 0.73
CA GLY A 466 5.83 -19.61 1.28
C GLY A 466 6.90 -20.21 0.36
N GLN A 467 6.57 -21.32 -0.29
CA GLN A 467 7.49 -22.05 -1.20
C GLN A 467 7.76 -21.30 -2.51
N SER A 468 6.90 -20.35 -2.89
CA SER A 468 7.17 -19.48 -4.03
C SER A 468 8.33 -18.51 -3.78
N TYR A 469 8.63 -18.21 -2.51
CA TYR A 469 9.72 -17.32 -2.12
C TYR A 469 11.10 -17.96 -2.40
N GLY A 470 11.23 -19.28 -2.31
CA GLY A 470 12.49 -19.98 -2.54
C GLY A 470 13.16 -19.67 -3.89
N ARG A 471 12.41 -19.18 -4.90
CA ARG A 471 12.95 -18.77 -6.21
C ARG A 471 13.67 -17.41 -6.19
N MET A 472 13.37 -16.55 -5.22
CA MET A 472 13.90 -15.18 -5.13
C MET A 472 14.80 -14.99 -3.91
N SER A 473 14.60 -15.77 -2.86
CA SER A 473 15.38 -15.72 -1.62
C SER A 473 16.89 -15.74 -1.88
N GLY A 474 17.62 -14.89 -1.15
CA GLY A 474 19.08 -14.80 -1.24
C GLY A 474 19.62 -14.04 -2.46
N SER A 475 18.74 -13.49 -3.31
CA SER A 475 19.15 -12.62 -4.42
C SER A 475 19.66 -11.27 -3.91
N GLU A 476 20.79 -10.81 -4.44
CA GLU A 476 21.34 -9.48 -4.14
C GLU A 476 20.42 -8.33 -4.62
N SER A 477 19.47 -8.62 -5.52
CA SER A 477 18.48 -7.65 -6.00
C SER A 477 17.23 -7.57 -5.10
N GLU A 478 17.11 -8.43 -4.10
CA GLU A 478 15.96 -8.42 -3.19
C GLU A 478 16.09 -7.27 -2.17
N ALA A 479 15.09 -6.38 -2.15
CA ALA A 479 14.99 -5.32 -1.15
C ALA A 479 14.11 -5.77 0.03
N PRO A 480 14.46 -5.41 1.29
CA PRO A 480 13.54 -5.52 2.42
C PRO A 480 12.24 -4.73 2.16
N MET A 481 11.12 -5.16 2.73
CA MET A 481 9.83 -4.48 2.53
C MET A 481 9.81 -3.06 3.13
N MET A 482 10.64 -2.79 4.14
CA MET A 482 10.82 -1.45 4.72
C MET A 482 11.72 -0.53 3.91
N TRP A 483 12.34 -1.03 2.83
CA TRP A 483 13.04 -0.19 1.88
C TRP A 483 12.06 0.69 1.10
N SER A 484 12.46 1.92 0.82
CA SER A 484 11.65 2.85 0.04
C SER A 484 11.33 2.25 -1.33
N ALA A 485 10.04 2.20 -1.72
CA ALA A 485 9.62 1.60 -2.98
C ALA A 485 10.22 2.34 -4.18
N ASN A 486 10.40 3.66 -4.06
CA ASN A 486 11.15 4.49 -5.02
C ASN A 486 12.60 4.00 -5.26
N ASP A 487 13.20 3.30 -4.30
CA ASP A 487 14.61 2.88 -4.31
C ASP A 487 14.77 1.35 -4.45
N ALA A 488 13.68 0.62 -4.72
CA ALA A 488 13.68 -0.85 -4.77
C ALA A 488 14.25 -1.44 -6.08
N GLY A 489 14.49 -0.60 -7.11
CA GLY A 489 15.12 -1.01 -8.36
C GLY A 489 14.39 -2.19 -9.05
N SER A 490 15.15 -3.18 -9.53
CA SER A 490 14.58 -4.40 -10.15
C SER A 490 13.78 -5.27 -9.16
N GLY A 491 13.99 -5.08 -7.85
CA GLY A 491 13.26 -5.77 -6.79
C GLY A 491 11.86 -5.21 -6.52
N TYR A 492 11.51 -4.04 -7.10
CA TYR A 492 10.24 -3.34 -6.85
C TYR A 492 9.03 -4.28 -6.86
N SER A 493 8.78 -4.98 -7.97
CA SER A 493 7.58 -5.82 -8.12
C SER A 493 7.46 -6.90 -7.07
N PHE A 494 8.57 -7.55 -6.70
CA PHE A 494 8.52 -8.58 -5.65
C PHE A 494 8.36 -7.97 -4.26
N GLN A 495 9.04 -6.85 -4.01
CA GLN A 495 9.01 -6.14 -2.74
C GLN A 495 7.64 -5.52 -2.43
N THR A 496 6.99 -4.90 -3.41
CA THR A 496 5.70 -4.21 -3.23
C THR A 496 4.50 -5.15 -3.39
N TYR A 497 4.49 -6.06 -4.37
CA TYR A 497 3.33 -6.95 -4.59
C TYR A 497 3.54 -8.32 -3.95
N GLY A 498 4.70 -8.93 -4.23
CA GLY A 498 4.92 -10.37 -4.04
C GLY A 498 5.00 -10.82 -2.59
N LYS A 499 5.73 -10.10 -1.73
CA LYS A 499 6.06 -10.58 -0.37
C LYS A 499 4.89 -10.53 0.61
N THR A 500 3.98 -9.55 0.51
CA THR A 500 2.89 -9.38 1.50
C THR A 500 1.94 -10.58 1.58
N PRO A 501 1.43 -11.17 0.47
CA PRO A 501 0.66 -12.40 0.54
C PRO A 501 1.39 -13.57 1.21
N LEU A 502 2.72 -13.67 1.03
CA LEU A 502 3.53 -14.72 1.64
C LEU A 502 3.63 -14.51 3.16
N MET A 503 3.89 -13.27 3.57
CA MET A 503 3.89 -12.86 4.97
C MET A 503 2.54 -13.16 5.61
N LEU A 504 1.43 -12.74 5.01
CA LEU A 504 0.09 -12.94 5.58
C LEU A 504 -0.35 -14.41 5.55
N SER A 505 0.13 -15.21 4.60
CA SER A 505 -0.04 -16.67 4.61
C SER A 505 0.67 -17.32 5.79
N MET A 506 1.95 -17.00 6.01
CA MET A 506 2.72 -17.51 7.14
C MET A 506 2.09 -17.08 8.47
N LEU A 507 1.69 -15.80 8.59
CA LEU A 507 0.99 -15.29 9.75
C LEU A 507 -0.31 -16.08 10.00
N GLY A 508 -1.11 -16.29 8.96
CA GLY A 508 -2.32 -17.10 9.02
C GLY A 508 -2.06 -18.56 9.45
N GLY A 509 -0.90 -19.13 9.11
CA GLY A 509 -0.47 -20.44 9.61
C GLY A 509 -0.11 -20.43 11.10
N ILE A 510 0.29 -19.29 11.66
CA ILE A 510 0.64 -19.12 13.08
C ILE A 510 -0.60 -18.85 13.94
N VAL A 511 -1.47 -17.93 13.50
CA VAL A 511 -2.59 -17.43 14.31
C VAL A 511 -3.98 -17.81 13.78
N GLY A 512 -4.06 -18.38 12.57
CA GLY A 512 -5.30 -18.68 11.85
C GLY A 512 -5.68 -17.60 10.83
N ASP A 513 -6.04 -18.02 9.61
CA ASP A 513 -6.41 -17.11 8.51
C ASP A 513 -7.57 -16.16 8.88
N GLU A 514 -8.61 -16.69 9.54
CA GLU A 514 -9.75 -15.88 9.98
C GLU A 514 -9.35 -14.82 11.02
N ALA A 515 -8.38 -15.12 11.90
CA ALA A 515 -7.89 -14.16 12.88
C ALA A 515 -7.16 -12.99 12.19
N VAL A 516 -6.33 -13.29 11.19
CA VAL A 516 -5.64 -12.28 10.37
C VAL A 516 -6.64 -11.40 9.63
N ILE A 517 -7.61 -12.00 8.93
CA ILE A 517 -8.64 -11.27 8.17
C ILE A 517 -9.47 -10.38 9.12
N ASN A 518 -9.86 -10.88 10.29
CA ASN A 518 -10.61 -10.10 11.27
C ASN A 518 -9.78 -8.95 11.87
N ALA A 519 -8.48 -9.15 12.11
CA ALA A 519 -7.60 -8.09 12.58
C ALA A 519 -7.41 -7.01 11.50
N MET A 520 -7.16 -7.40 10.25
CA MET A 520 -7.10 -6.49 9.09
C MET A 520 -8.40 -5.68 8.93
N LYS A 521 -9.56 -6.32 9.11
CA LYS A 521 -10.86 -5.65 9.09
C LYS A 521 -10.96 -4.52 10.11
N LYS A 522 -10.57 -4.79 11.37
CA LYS A 522 -10.56 -3.79 12.45
C LYS A 522 -9.51 -2.71 12.22
N TYR A 523 -8.36 -3.07 11.65
CA TYR A 523 -7.30 -2.14 11.28
C TYR A 523 -7.82 -1.12 10.25
N THR A 524 -8.44 -1.60 9.18
CA THR A 524 -9.02 -0.74 8.14
C THR A 524 -10.08 0.20 8.72
N ALA A 525 -10.97 -0.30 9.57
CA ALA A 525 -11.98 0.55 10.23
C ALA A 525 -11.33 1.63 11.13
N THR A 526 -10.28 1.28 11.87
CA THR A 526 -9.58 2.20 12.79
C THR A 526 -8.87 3.32 12.02
N TRP A 527 -8.18 2.96 10.95
CA TRP A 527 -7.34 3.86 10.15
C TRP A 527 -8.05 4.47 8.94
N SER A 528 -9.36 4.24 8.78
CA SER A 528 -10.16 4.90 7.75
C SER A 528 -10.02 6.43 7.84
N PHE A 529 -9.70 7.01 6.69
CA PHE A 529 -9.39 8.41 6.41
C PHE A 529 -8.23 8.99 7.24
N LYS A 530 -7.22 8.15 7.52
CA LYS A 530 -5.99 8.48 8.23
C LYS A 530 -4.77 7.84 7.56
N HIS A 531 -3.58 8.15 8.08
CA HIS A 531 -2.28 7.73 7.52
C HIS A 531 -1.47 6.87 8.51
N PRO A 532 -1.68 5.54 8.54
CA PRO A 532 -0.87 4.64 9.35
C PRO A 532 0.54 4.46 8.77
N SER A 533 1.49 4.18 9.66
CA SER A 533 2.82 3.69 9.30
C SER A 533 2.90 2.16 9.45
N PRO A 534 3.96 1.51 8.93
CA PRO A 534 4.22 0.10 9.20
C PRO A 534 4.25 -0.25 10.69
N TRP A 535 4.73 0.65 11.55
CA TRP A 535 4.75 0.43 13.00
C TRP A 535 3.35 0.38 13.59
N ASP A 536 2.45 1.24 13.12
CA ASP A 536 1.06 1.20 13.54
C ASP A 536 0.41 -0.14 13.15
N TYR A 537 0.66 -0.60 11.93
CA TYR A 537 0.19 -1.91 11.47
C TYR A 537 0.73 -3.07 12.33
N MET A 538 2.05 -3.16 12.54
CA MET A 538 2.68 -4.22 13.33
C MET A 538 2.09 -4.28 14.75
N PHE A 539 2.04 -3.13 15.43
CA PHE A 539 1.53 -3.07 16.79
C PHE A 539 0.02 -3.32 16.86
N PHE A 540 -0.75 -2.83 15.90
CA PHE A 540 -2.19 -3.09 15.84
C PHE A 540 -2.47 -4.59 15.71
N MET A 541 -1.76 -5.26 14.80
CA MET A 541 -1.89 -6.70 14.59
C MET A 541 -1.46 -7.49 15.84
N ASN A 542 -0.37 -7.11 16.52
CA ASN A 542 0.03 -7.74 17.79
C ASN A 542 -1.10 -7.68 18.83
N ASN A 543 -1.70 -6.51 19.01
CA ASN A 543 -2.77 -6.32 20.00
C ASN A 543 -4.04 -7.08 19.63
N GLU A 544 -4.49 -7.00 18.38
CA GLU A 544 -5.73 -7.67 17.95
C GLU A 544 -5.58 -9.20 17.89
N LEU A 545 -4.38 -9.71 17.66
CA LEU A 545 -4.08 -11.14 17.68
C LEU A 545 -3.70 -11.66 19.08
N GLY A 546 -3.48 -10.76 20.05
CA GLY A 546 -3.14 -11.09 21.43
C GLY A 546 -1.78 -11.79 21.58
N GLN A 547 -0.83 -11.54 20.68
CA GLN A 547 0.49 -12.18 20.65
C GLN A 547 1.59 -11.16 20.36
N ASP A 548 2.74 -11.36 21.00
CA ASP A 548 3.97 -10.65 20.63
C ASP A 548 4.58 -11.29 19.37
N LEU A 549 4.37 -10.62 18.23
CA LEU A 549 4.85 -11.05 16.92
C LEU A 549 5.96 -10.12 16.42
N GLU A 550 6.62 -9.35 17.28
CA GLU A 550 7.67 -8.41 16.85
C GLU A 550 8.84 -9.13 16.14
N TRP A 551 9.19 -10.34 16.58
CA TRP A 551 10.14 -11.21 15.87
C TRP A 551 9.68 -11.46 14.42
N PHE A 552 8.41 -11.77 14.20
CA PHE A 552 7.84 -12.11 12.90
C PHE A 552 7.94 -10.92 11.95
N TRP A 553 7.51 -9.74 12.43
CA TRP A 553 7.57 -8.52 11.65
C TRP A 553 9.00 -8.11 11.33
N TYR A 554 9.94 -8.28 12.27
CA TYR A 554 11.34 -7.97 12.02
C TYR A 554 11.87 -8.73 10.80
N TYR A 555 11.72 -10.06 10.77
CA TYR A 555 12.27 -10.87 9.69
C TYR A 555 11.58 -10.59 8.35
N TRP A 556 10.26 -10.42 8.32
CA TRP A 556 9.55 -10.14 7.07
C TRP A 556 9.81 -8.73 6.53
N LEU A 557 9.78 -7.72 7.40
CA LEU A 557 9.77 -6.32 6.98
C LEU A 557 11.17 -5.72 6.87
N PHE A 558 12.08 -6.09 7.78
CA PHE A 558 13.41 -5.46 7.89
C PHE A 558 14.55 -6.32 7.33
N THR A 559 14.27 -7.53 6.85
CA THR A 559 15.28 -8.44 6.32
C THR A 559 14.82 -9.12 5.03
N THR A 560 15.73 -9.89 4.43
CA THR A 560 15.47 -10.81 3.30
C THR A 560 15.70 -12.26 3.72
N GLU A 561 15.67 -12.53 5.03
CA GLU A 561 15.98 -13.83 5.59
C GLU A 561 14.82 -14.82 5.40
N THR A 562 15.14 -16.11 5.28
CA THR A 562 14.18 -17.21 5.15
C THR A 562 14.30 -18.24 6.27
N VAL A 563 13.43 -19.26 6.24
CA VAL A 563 13.37 -20.33 7.23
C VAL A 563 14.34 -21.46 6.86
N GLU A 564 14.32 -21.93 5.60
CA GLU A 564 15.13 -23.06 5.09
C GLU A 564 15.17 -24.23 6.09
N GLY A 565 14.00 -24.81 6.34
CA GLY A 565 13.85 -25.90 7.31
C GLY A 565 14.11 -27.26 6.67
N SER A 566 14.37 -28.28 7.49
CA SER A 566 14.56 -29.65 7.01
C SER A 566 14.37 -30.69 8.10
N ILE A 567 13.99 -31.91 7.71
CA ILE A 567 14.02 -33.09 8.60
C ILE A 567 15.38 -33.79 8.45
N GLN A 568 16.16 -33.76 9.52
CA GLN A 568 17.51 -34.36 9.54
C GLN A 568 17.49 -35.83 9.96
N ASP A 569 16.66 -36.18 10.95
CA ASP A 569 16.62 -37.53 11.52
C ASP A 569 15.27 -37.82 12.16
N VAL A 570 14.83 -39.09 12.13
CA VAL A 570 13.60 -39.57 12.78
C VAL A 570 13.91 -40.87 13.50
N LYS A 571 13.81 -40.86 14.82
CA LYS A 571 14.09 -42.02 15.69
C LYS A 571 12.89 -42.36 16.54
N THR A 572 12.46 -43.62 16.51
CA THR A 572 11.37 -44.12 17.36
C THR A 572 11.88 -45.16 18.36
N VAL A 573 11.65 -44.93 19.65
CA VAL A 573 12.02 -45.86 20.74
C VAL A 573 10.81 -46.04 21.65
N LYS A 574 10.29 -47.28 21.77
CA LYS A 574 9.16 -47.64 22.63
C LYS A 574 7.93 -46.72 22.46
N GLY A 575 7.54 -46.46 21.21
CA GLY A 575 6.40 -45.61 20.85
C GLY A 575 6.62 -44.09 20.95
N LYS A 576 7.80 -43.66 21.42
CA LYS A 576 8.22 -42.25 21.41
C LYS A 576 9.07 -41.98 20.18
N THR A 577 8.60 -41.08 19.32
CA THR A 577 9.31 -40.61 18.13
C THR A 577 9.94 -39.24 18.39
N THR A 578 11.22 -39.10 18.06
CA THR A 578 11.94 -37.84 18.03
C THR A 578 12.26 -37.50 16.58
N VAL A 579 11.77 -36.36 16.12
CA VAL A 579 12.11 -35.77 14.82
C VAL A 579 13.11 -34.65 15.06
N THR A 580 14.28 -34.73 14.43
CA THR A 580 15.29 -33.68 14.48
C THR A 580 15.03 -32.73 13.32
N VAL A 581 14.52 -31.56 13.65
CA VAL A 581 14.28 -30.46 12.69
C VAL A 581 15.44 -29.50 12.74
N HIS A 582 15.88 -29.05 11.58
CA HIS A 582 16.97 -28.09 11.43
C HIS A 582 16.51 -26.88 10.60
N GLU A 583 16.80 -25.67 11.08
CA GLU A 583 16.55 -24.42 10.35
C GLU A 583 17.89 -23.76 9.96
N ALA A 584 18.24 -23.86 8.69
CA ALA A 584 19.46 -23.26 8.14
C ALA A 584 19.31 -21.73 7.94
N GLY A 585 18.09 -21.26 7.70
CA GLY A 585 17.75 -19.84 7.54
C GLY A 585 17.89 -19.05 8.85
N GLN A 586 17.72 -17.73 8.78
CA GLN A 586 17.76 -16.89 9.99
C GLN A 586 16.39 -16.61 10.59
N MET A 587 15.32 -16.68 9.78
CA MET A 587 13.94 -16.44 10.21
C MET A 587 13.44 -17.65 11.02
N PRO A 588 13.08 -17.49 12.31
CA PRO A 588 12.41 -18.54 13.06
C PRO A 588 11.06 -18.89 12.47
N SER A 589 10.67 -20.16 12.54
CA SER A 589 9.30 -20.60 12.21
C SER A 589 8.72 -21.51 13.29
N PRO A 590 7.39 -21.63 13.40
CA PRO A 590 6.81 -22.75 14.15
C PRO A 590 7.25 -24.09 13.55
N VAL A 591 7.48 -25.11 14.38
CA VAL A 591 7.70 -26.46 13.86
C VAL A 591 6.34 -27.13 13.68
N VAL A 592 5.87 -27.25 12.43
CA VAL A 592 4.61 -27.92 12.08
C VAL A 592 4.92 -29.24 11.37
N LEU A 593 4.53 -30.36 11.97
CA LEU A 593 4.75 -31.70 11.43
C LEU A 593 3.40 -32.38 11.15
N LYS A 594 3.16 -32.74 9.88
CA LYS A 594 2.13 -33.71 9.53
C LYS A 594 2.70 -35.12 9.68
N VAL A 595 2.06 -35.95 10.49
CA VAL A 595 2.44 -37.32 10.80
C VAL A 595 1.35 -38.25 10.29
N GLU A 596 1.70 -39.06 9.29
CA GLU A 596 0.82 -40.06 8.69
C GLU A 596 1.23 -41.44 9.21
N PHE A 597 0.27 -42.16 9.80
CA PHE A 597 0.46 -43.49 10.37
C PHE A 597 0.03 -44.58 9.38
N GLU A 598 0.53 -45.80 9.57
CA GLU A 598 -0.04 -46.97 8.90
C GLU A 598 -1.52 -47.14 9.28
N THR A 599 -2.33 -47.65 8.35
CA THR A 599 -3.79 -47.82 8.57
C THR A 599 -4.13 -48.87 9.63
N THR A 600 -3.19 -49.77 9.93
CA THR A 600 -3.33 -50.83 10.93
C THR A 600 -2.25 -50.73 12.01
N GLY A 601 -2.56 -51.18 13.22
CA GLY A 601 -1.63 -51.21 14.35
C GLY A 601 -2.27 -50.77 15.67
N PRO A 602 -1.48 -50.73 16.76
CA PRO A 602 -1.94 -50.32 18.09
C PRO A 602 -2.65 -48.96 18.07
N ALA A 603 -3.54 -48.70 19.04
CA ALA A 603 -4.25 -47.43 19.12
C ALA A 603 -3.28 -46.25 19.35
N LEU A 604 -3.57 -45.11 18.72
CA LEU A 604 -2.79 -43.88 18.92
C LEU A 604 -3.05 -43.30 20.30
N LYS A 605 -1.98 -42.87 20.97
CA LYS A 605 -2.07 -42.08 22.20
C LYS A 605 -2.35 -40.62 21.87
N LYS A 606 -3.03 -39.92 22.78
CA LYS A 606 -3.23 -38.47 22.70
C LYS A 606 -1.91 -37.74 23.00
N VAL A 607 -1.51 -36.87 22.09
CA VAL A 607 -0.38 -35.93 22.27
C VAL A 607 -0.97 -34.52 22.43
N SER A 608 -0.50 -33.76 23.42
CA SER A 608 -1.16 -32.51 23.86
C SER A 608 -1.13 -31.39 22.80
N ASN A 609 -0.05 -31.30 22.03
CA ASN A 609 0.13 -30.33 20.95
C ASN A 609 -0.18 -30.92 19.57
N ALA A 610 -0.91 -32.03 19.52
CA ALA A 610 -1.33 -32.66 18.28
C ALA A 610 -2.83 -32.47 18.03
N LYS A 611 -3.18 -32.16 16.78
CA LYS A 611 -4.55 -32.17 16.26
C LYS A 611 -4.69 -33.34 15.30
N MET A 612 -5.60 -34.28 15.59
CA MET A 612 -5.92 -35.33 14.63
C MET A 612 -6.70 -34.72 13.45
N ILE A 613 -6.21 -34.92 12.23
CA ILE A 613 -6.89 -34.55 10.98
C ILE A 613 -7.90 -35.64 10.61
N ASP A 614 -7.49 -36.90 10.76
CA ASP A 614 -8.32 -38.09 10.58
C ASP A 614 -7.83 -39.23 11.51
N ALA A 615 -8.32 -40.46 11.33
CA ALA A 615 -7.97 -41.61 12.18
C ALA A 615 -6.49 -42.06 12.09
N THR A 616 -5.77 -41.60 11.06
CA THR A 616 -4.40 -42.01 10.69
C THR A 616 -3.48 -40.83 10.41
N THR A 617 -3.94 -39.60 10.58
CA THR A 617 -3.15 -38.39 10.30
C THR A 617 -3.26 -37.42 11.46
N ALA A 618 -2.12 -36.96 11.98
CA ALA A 618 -2.03 -35.92 12.97
C ALA A 618 -1.18 -34.75 12.47
N GLU A 619 -1.52 -33.53 12.88
CA GLU A 619 -0.65 -32.37 12.77
C GLU A 619 -0.16 -32.00 14.16
N VAL A 620 1.15 -31.81 14.33
CA VAL A 620 1.79 -31.50 15.61
C VAL A 620 2.58 -30.22 15.48
N THR A 621 2.33 -29.28 16.39
CA THR A 621 2.88 -27.93 16.28
C THR A 621 3.68 -27.55 17.53
N TRP A 622 4.84 -26.94 17.33
CA TRP A 622 5.60 -26.23 18.35
C TRP A 622 5.76 -24.75 17.96
N PRO A 623 5.74 -23.82 18.93
CA PRO A 623 5.86 -22.39 18.64
C PRO A 623 7.26 -22.04 18.12
N ALA A 624 7.38 -20.92 17.41
CA ALA A 624 8.67 -20.40 16.93
C ALA A 624 9.68 -20.11 18.07
N SER A 625 9.20 -19.96 19.30
CA SER A 625 10.03 -19.71 20.48
C SER A 625 11.03 -20.83 20.80
N VAL A 626 10.87 -22.02 20.21
CA VAL A 626 11.88 -23.10 20.33
C VAL A 626 13.26 -22.68 19.79
N TRP A 627 13.29 -21.69 18.90
CA TRP A 627 14.51 -21.17 18.26
C TRP A 627 15.11 -19.94 18.98
N PHE A 628 14.40 -19.33 19.93
CA PHE A 628 14.79 -18.01 20.49
C PHE A 628 16.08 -18.02 21.32
N ASN A 629 16.60 -19.19 21.68
CA ASN A 629 17.93 -19.36 22.27
C ASN A 629 19.08 -19.38 21.25
N GLY A 630 18.75 -19.17 19.97
CA GLY A 630 19.66 -19.13 18.84
C GLY A 630 20.03 -20.50 18.27
N ASN A 631 19.52 -21.61 18.80
CA ASN A 631 19.82 -22.93 18.26
C ASN A 631 19.26 -23.09 16.85
N ARG A 632 19.95 -23.85 16.01
CA ARG A 632 19.47 -24.22 14.67
C ARG A 632 18.87 -25.62 14.58
N THR A 633 18.88 -26.37 15.67
CA THR A 633 18.33 -27.73 15.71
C THR A 633 17.37 -27.86 16.88
N PHE A 634 16.21 -28.45 16.60
CA PHE A 634 15.17 -28.75 17.57
C PHE A 634 14.78 -30.22 17.51
N SER A 635 14.65 -30.85 18.68
CA SER A 635 14.18 -32.22 18.80
C SER A 635 12.69 -32.23 19.14
N ALA A 636 11.86 -32.42 18.12
CA ALA A 636 10.41 -32.54 18.23
C ALA A 636 10.04 -33.95 18.74
N VAL A 637 9.66 -34.06 20.01
CA VAL A 637 9.37 -35.35 20.67
C VAL A 637 7.85 -35.55 20.77
N MET A 638 7.38 -36.70 20.31
CA MET A 638 5.97 -37.11 20.33
C MET A 638 5.82 -38.58 20.75
N ASP A 639 4.83 -38.88 21.60
CA ASP A 639 4.49 -40.25 22.02
C ASP A 639 3.08 -40.59 21.57
N PHE A 640 2.96 -41.01 20.31
CA PHE A 640 1.72 -41.50 19.72
C PHE A 640 1.49 -43.00 20.01
N GLY A 641 2.40 -43.66 20.74
CA GLY A 641 2.39 -45.10 20.93
C GLY A 641 3.06 -45.85 19.78
N GLU A 642 2.82 -47.16 19.69
CA GLU A 642 3.62 -48.06 18.86
C GLU A 642 3.09 -48.25 17.43
N ARG A 643 2.05 -47.51 17.03
CA ARG A 643 1.62 -47.53 15.62
C ARG A 643 2.73 -46.93 14.75
N LYS A 644 3.12 -47.68 13.73
CA LYS A 644 4.20 -47.28 12.83
C LYS A 644 3.83 -46.01 12.07
N ILE A 645 4.78 -45.07 12.00
CA ILE A 645 4.68 -43.86 11.18
C ILE A 645 5.08 -44.22 9.75
N LYS A 646 4.23 -43.85 8.80
CA LYS A 646 4.42 -44.04 7.36
C LYS A 646 5.18 -42.86 6.75
N LYS A 647 4.79 -41.63 7.08
CA LYS A 647 5.36 -40.39 6.52
C LYS A 647 5.33 -39.26 7.54
N ILE A 648 6.35 -38.42 7.55
CA ILE A 648 6.37 -37.14 8.26
C ILE A 648 6.68 -36.05 7.24
N THR A 649 5.94 -34.94 7.30
CA THR A 649 6.18 -33.76 6.46
C THR A 649 6.26 -32.52 7.36
N PHE A 650 7.39 -31.82 7.28
CA PHE A 650 7.57 -30.50 7.86
C PHE A 650 6.96 -29.44 6.93
N ASP A 651 6.34 -28.41 7.51
CA ASP A 651 5.57 -27.38 6.80
C ASP A 651 4.61 -27.99 5.75
N PRO A 652 3.66 -28.86 6.17
CA PRO A 652 2.79 -29.59 5.26
C PRO A 652 1.89 -28.69 4.40
N HIS A 653 1.73 -27.42 4.79
CA HIS A 653 0.95 -26.41 4.07
C HIS A 653 1.82 -25.51 3.18
N GLY A 654 3.14 -25.66 3.18
CA GLY A 654 4.05 -24.87 2.33
C GLY A 654 3.97 -23.37 2.59
N ARG A 655 3.78 -22.96 3.85
CA ARG A 655 3.61 -21.54 4.22
C ARG A 655 4.90 -20.88 4.68
N PHE A 656 5.98 -21.64 4.87
CA PHE A 656 7.27 -21.09 5.28
C PHE A 656 8.15 -20.79 4.06
N PRO A 657 8.92 -19.68 4.07
CA PRO A 657 9.96 -19.41 3.08
C PRO A 657 11.05 -20.48 3.12
N ASP A 658 11.04 -21.36 2.14
CA ASP A 658 11.96 -22.50 2.05
C ASP A 658 12.23 -22.80 0.56
N ALA A 659 13.49 -22.94 0.18
CA ALA A 659 13.87 -23.21 -1.20
C ALA A 659 13.93 -24.70 -1.52
N ASN A 660 13.97 -25.59 -0.52
CA ASN A 660 14.21 -27.02 -0.71
C ASN A 660 13.18 -27.92 -0.01
N VAL A 661 11.93 -27.91 -0.49
CA VAL A 661 10.85 -28.77 0.04
C VAL A 661 11.15 -30.28 0.04
N ALA A 662 12.14 -30.75 -0.72
CA ALA A 662 12.46 -32.17 -0.80
C ALA A 662 13.07 -32.74 0.49
N ASP A 663 13.71 -31.91 1.32
CA ASP A 663 14.27 -32.35 2.61
C ASP A 663 13.30 -32.16 3.81
N ASN A 664 12.09 -31.68 3.53
CA ASN A 664 11.00 -31.56 4.51
C ASN A 664 10.24 -32.88 4.74
N VAL A 665 10.61 -33.96 4.06
CA VAL A 665 9.87 -35.22 4.08
C VAL A 665 10.72 -36.37 4.61
N TRP A 666 10.12 -37.19 5.47
CA TRP A 666 10.65 -38.47 5.90
C TRP A 666 9.65 -39.63 5.65
N PRO A 667 10.09 -40.80 5.16
CA PRO A 667 11.43 -41.06 4.64
C PRO A 667 11.71 -40.20 3.40
N LYS A 668 12.97 -39.82 3.18
CA LYS A 668 13.35 -39.07 1.98
C LYS A 668 12.99 -39.90 0.75
N GLU A 669 12.30 -39.30 -0.21
CA GLU A 669 12.01 -39.97 -1.47
C GLU A 669 13.34 -40.28 -2.17
N ALA A 670 13.47 -41.49 -2.73
CA ALA A 670 14.67 -41.84 -3.48
C ALA A 670 14.79 -40.90 -4.67
N ALA A 671 15.90 -40.17 -4.78
CA ALA A 671 16.13 -39.27 -5.90
C ALA A 671 15.95 -40.06 -7.21
N VAL A 672 14.94 -39.68 -8.01
CA VAL A 672 14.80 -40.18 -9.37
C VAL A 672 15.99 -39.61 -10.13
N LYS A 673 16.96 -40.47 -10.44
CA LYS A 673 18.18 -40.13 -11.17
C LYS A 673 17.88 -39.69 -12.59
#